data_AF-A0AA39WD67-F1
#
_entry.id   AF-A0AA39WD67-F1
#
_cell.length_a   1.000
_cell.length_b   1.000
_cell.length_c   1.000
_cell.angle_alpha   90.00
_cell.angle_beta   90.00
_cell.angle_gamma   90.00
#
_symmetry.space_group_name_H-M   'P 1'
#
loop_
_entity.id
_entity.type
_entity.pdbx_description
1 polymer ?
#
loop_
_entity_poly.entity_id
_entity_poly.type
_entity_poly.pdbx_seq_one_letter_code
_entity_poly.pdbx_strand_id
1 'polypeptide(L)'
;MTSIGKLNASLVNASPELSLSLAQLNFDFSIIKLEAPLSYHGLGACLSTKRRNIAEYGSPHITARKLAALFEGIIPNTPKLVEAYGTRASEIAEVDAARANLTNRGSSMFDEYKGVDGTSIWAAATSGRAAVPIHLLACMLARVFTPSEAVSIWWDLVTSRRQEIEKGNDHEFVPIASHFASQISVSMEQLAEWDNSARAWIRRGDDVKKRQRVQQILIYNNLDVPVSVKAETYRNVLQGWTEALLGIENLLCGQSQKVQDGSLLLALSSWHLYPDMIVLGEKTVKQEDSLFPPGAKIILGLENSPAHQARGVYWCLSLSHYRFYGEPKETKQTLHLESSRLTIDQLVFVALGSIFSGWTSDPMVKRDCSAACRSFCLLADIIEPLVHGSSWIKHLATAAARFLVSKDATRNLYLSLMTWGMGRGAILLGESANHPLPLFNLTKPENFLPALSSAEHRLSLLRTEAARHFPNASPWQVLIRYDPDAAPEMKSQPAYPVTPFKVQGGTDEVPSVMIVPSEDTAQVPVKHPDATTKSPLDRLKPPPPSKYEYASALPYISTLEDVEDGCPTGVGALYHKRWMSEQRLASWKLAKQMRKPKTSRTVQLDEDPRPLRSSKRRKLSNGAGMPLEAPIIVEPVPKKPGPFSLVSSWAVTQNLFSGQDCAEVFAVISGIETSGDGFTTTWGGQQNDAKATAGDDPPSELRKYVLFMGDRDGAAIFVEENALKEYEQNARLPFWARGTPAKKRVVPISEINKAMEKNLVNPKQLHRALVSFTKDGKSGLWDYFLSLAGLSAACDLYEELDDATISPKITTLPLSGSKWLVDQKFVNNNPLHSIQMKRDQVFACVSYLDSAQDIALHYFKNVMGISSGDSIYVAAALLDDPLELHPRNRVRRIVGNVGKPGLVLLVPPPNPVFRKPKAEDWRICNSRQSYDGKPADWFEGTSLSISFTDWHVAVEVDQRDQSHRTSEAQLHEAVVSVHSRGQWIADVDILDALGKSSASWDHEWYYKHDCAHKEGTRHEPAEEDVRTITTWDEFLDNPEEPVIVLTHGNWKARLAAVALGVRRHDRVVATQGMCWDCWRDLASVGGPEIMKRAVFII
;
A
#
# COMPACT_ATOMS: atom_id res chain seq x y z
N MET A 1 -54.83 9.40 -10.42
CA MET A 1 -54.52 10.64 -9.67
C MET A 1 -55.76 11.51 -9.62
N THR A 2 -56.33 11.80 -8.43
CA THR A 2 -57.48 12.74 -8.31
C THR A 2 -57.84 13.18 -6.88
N SER A 3 -57.36 12.50 -5.82
CA SER A 3 -57.86 12.69 -4.44
C SER A 3 -57.16 13.77 -3.60
N ILE A 4 -55.89 14.07 -3.87
CA ILE A 4 -55.03 14.92 -3.01
C ILE A 4 -55.61 16.33 -2.80
N GLY A 5 -56.21 16.93 -3.83
CA GLY A 5 -56.72 18.32 -3.79
C GLY A 5 -57.83 18.59 -2.76
N LYS A 6 -58.46 17.57 -2.17
CA LYS A 6 -59.51 17.75 -1.15
C LYS A 6 -58.98 17.80 0.30
N LEU A 7 -57.78 17.30 0.58
CA LEU A 7 -57.24 17.22 1.95
C LEU A 7 -56.60 18.53 2.43
N ASN A 8 -56.04 19.35 1.53
CA ASN A 8 -55.49 20.66 1.87
C ASN A 8 -56.54 21.61 2.47
N ALA A 9 -57.82 21.45 2.11
CA ALA A 9 -58.90 22.28 2.64
C ALA A 9 -59.28 21.92 4.10
N SER A 10 -59.11 20.65 4.51
CA SER A 10 -59.34 20.22 5.89
C SER A 10 -58.19 20.55 6.85
N LEU A 11 -56.96 20.63 6.34
CA LEU A 11 -55.76 20.93 7.15
C LEU A 11 -55.76 22.35 7.74
N VAL A 12 -56.48 23.30 7.15
CA VAL A 12 -56.54 24.71 7.60
C VAL A 12 -57.44 24.91 8.84
N ASN A 13 -58.36 23.97 9.11
CA ASN A 13 -59.36 24.08 10.18
C ASN A 13 -59.29 22.94 11.23
N ALA A 14 -58.25 22.12 11.21
CA ALA A 14 -58.03 21.07 12.20
C ALA A 14 -57.25 21.59 13.43
N SER A 15 -57.41 20.96 14.60
CA SER A 15 -56.57 21.29 15.75
C SER A 15 -55.09 20.94 15.48
N PRO A 16 -54.13 21.54 16.20
CA PRO A 16 -52.71 21.20 16.04
C PRO A 16 -52.45 19.70 16.23
N GLU A 17 -53.14 19.06 17.17
CA GLU A 17 -53.03 17.63 17.50
C GLU A 17 -53.59 16.72 16.39
N LEU A 18 -54.71 17.09 15.77
CA LEU A 18 -55.26 16.39 14.61
C LEU A 18 -54.39 16.58 13.35
N SER A 19 -53.78 17.76 13.20
CA SER A 19 -52.81 18.03 12.13
C SER A 19 -51.50 17.26 12.35
N LEU A 20 -51.02 17.18 13.59
CA LEU A 20 -49.84 16.38 13.97
C LEU A 20 -50.06 14.88 13.71
N SER A 21 -51.20 14.32 14.12
CA SER A 21 -51.51 12.89 13.93
C SER A 21 -51.81 12.53 12.46
N LEU A 22 -52.47 13.41 11.70
CA LEU A 22 -52.59 13.24 10.24
C LEU A 22 -51.26 13.42 9.51
N ALA A 23 -50.32 14.22 10.03
CA ALA A 23 -48.97 14.33 9.50
C ALA A 23 -48.09 13.12 9.85
N GLN A 24 -48.23 12.52 11.04
CA GLN A 24 -47.59 11.24 11.40
C GLN A 24 -47.98 10.11 10.43
N LEU A 25 -49.21 10.13 9.90
CA LEU A 25 -49.70 9.19 8.88
C LEU A 25 -49.24 9.52 7.44
N ASN A 26 -48.64 10.68 7.18
CA ASN A 26 -48.21 11.12 5.84
C ASN A 26 -46.69 11.30 5.69
N PHE A 27 -45.94 11.55 6.77
CA PHE A 27 -44.49 11.71 6.76
C PHE A 27 -43.74 10.39 6.94
N ASP A 28 -44.15 9.35 6.23
CA ASP A 28 -43.26 8.20 6.00
C ASP A 28 -42.15 8.63 5.02
N PHE A 29 -40.94 8.74 5.58
CA PHE A 29 -39.75 9.16 4.85
C PHE A 29 -39.32 8.18 3.75
N SER A 30 -39.88 6.97 3.68
CA SER A 30 -39.63 6.00 2.59
C SER A 30 -40.47 6.23 1.33
N ILE A 31 -41.68 6.79 1.44
CA ILE A 31 -42.70 6.73 0.38
C ILE A 31 -42.49 7.80 -0.72
N ILE A 32 -41.90 8.96 -0.38
CA ILE A 32 -41.83 10.12 -1.29
C ILE A 32 -40.50 10.14 -2.04
N LYS A 33 -40.52 9.69 -3.31
CA LYS A 33 -39.47 9.93 -4.33
C LYS A 33 -39.78 11.21 -5.12
N LEU A 34 -38.77 12.03 -5.36
CA LEU A 34 -38.82 13.17 -6.30
C LEU A 34 -38.01 12.86 -7.57
N GLU A 35 -38.30 13.59 -8.65
CA GLU A 35 -37.53 13.53 -9.88
C GLU A 35 -36.18 14.24 -9.71
N ALA A 36 -35.09 13.61 -10.15
CA ALA A 36 -33.75 14.17 -10.05
C ALA A 36 -33.56 15.34 -11.05
N PRO A 37 -32.89 16.45 -10.66
CA PRO A 37 -32.65 17.57 -11.57
C PRO A 37 -31.81 17.16 -12.80
N LEU A 38 -32.05 17.80 -13.94
CA LEU A 38 -31.42 17.48 -15.24
C LEU A 38 -29.89 17.35 -15.18
N SER A 39 -29.22 18.19 -14.37
CA SER A 39 -27.76 18.16 -14.20
C SER A 39 -27.22 16.84 -13.63
N TYR A 40 -28.05 16.02 -12.98
CA TYR A 40 -27.67 14.71 -12.43
C TYR A 40 -27.98 13.53 -13.35
N HIS A 41 -28.64 13.74 -14.51
CA HIS A 41 -29.16 12.62 -15.32
C HIS A 41 -28.03 11.73 -15.88
N GLY A 42 -26.86 12.29 -16.20
CA GLY A 42 -25.68 11.53 -16.61
C GLY A 42 -25.15 10.60 -15.51
N LEU A 43 -25.00 11.11 -14.29
CA LEU A 43 -24.69 10.29 -13.11
C LEU A 43 -25.72 9.17 -12.94
N GLY A 44 -27.01 9.52 -13.01
CA GLY A 44 -28.11 8.56 -12.90
C GLY A 44 -27.99 7.41 -13.89
N ALA A 45 -27.74 7.73 -15.17
CA ALA A 45 -27.54 6.75 -16.24
C ALA A 45 -26.34 5.83 -16.00
N CYS A 46 -25.23 6.36 -15.48
CA CYS A 46 -24.00 5.60 -15.19
C CYS A 46 -24.08 4.71 -13.94
N LEU A 47 -25.04 4.90 -13.03
CA LEU A 47 -25.23 4.02 -11.86
C LEU A 47 -25.86 2.68 -12.26
N SER A 48 -25.35 1.58 -11.66
CA SER A 48 -25.95 0.25 -11.80
C SER A 48 -27.40 0.23 -11.32
N THR A 49 -28.23 -0.64 -11.91
CA THR A 49 -29.65 -0.79 -11.54
C THR A 49 -29.81 -1.02 -10.04
N LYS A 50 -28.92 -1.80 -9.41
CA LYS A 50 -28.91 -2.06 -7.97
C LYS A 50 -28.63 -0.81 -7.15
N ARG A 51 -27.58 -0.04 -7.47
CA ARG A 51 -27.29 1.24 -6.78
C ARG A 51 -28.41 2.25 -6.96
N ARG A 52 -28.99 2.36 -8.17
CA ARG A 52 -30.10 3.27 -8.45
C ARG A 52 -31.34 2.91 -7.62
N ASN A 53 -31.73 1.63 -7.59
CA ASN A 53 -32.86 1.17 -6.76
C ASN A 53 -32.63 1.37 -5.26
N ILE A 54 -31.42 1.10 -4.76
CA ILE A 54 -31.05 1.32 -3.34
C ILE A 54 -31.07 2.82 -3.00
N ALA A 55 -30.59 3.67 -3.90
CA ALA A 55 -30.60 5.12 -3.73
C ALA A 55 -32.01 5.74 -3.76
N GLU A 56 -32.97 5.12 -4.45
CA GLU A 56 -34.33 5.66 -4.62
C GLU A 56 -35.35 5.10 -3.61
N TYR A 57 -35.12 3.89 -3.08
CA TYR A 57 -36.10 3.16 -2.25
C TYR A 57 -35.49 2.52 -0.99
N GLY A 58 -34.17 2.58 -0.79
CA GLY A 58 -33.46 1.91 0.30
C GLY A 58 -33.03 2.83 1.46
N SER A 59 -32.17 2.29 2.34
CA SER A 59 -31.56 3.00 3.49
C SER A 59 -31.01 4.39 3.12
N PRO A 60 -30.25 4.58 2.01
CA PRO A 60 -29.74 5.89 1.63
C PRO A 60 -30.82 6.95 1.32
N HIS A 61 -31.94 6.58 0.69
CA HIS A 61 -33.07 7.50 0.43
C HIS A 61 -33.67 8.00 1.75
N ILE A 62 -33.96 7.07 2.65
CA ILE A 62 -34.52 7.34 3.98
C ILE A 62 -33.56 8.23 4.78
N THR A 63 -32.26 7.94 4.78
CA THR A 63 -31.23 8.74 5.45
C THR A 63 -31.12 10.14 4.87
N ALA A 64 -31.08 10.27 3.53
CA ALA A 64 -31.04 11.55 2.85
C ALA A 64 -32.24 12.44 3.22
N ARG A 65 -33.46 11.90 3.19
CA ARG A 65 -34.68 12.65 3.55
C ARG A 65 -34.75 13.00 5.03
N LYS A 66 -34.39 12.09 5.94
CA LYS A 66 -34.34 12.35 7.40
C LYS A 66 -33.37 13.49 7.72
N LEU A 67 -32.14 13.42 7.22
CA LEU A 67 -31.11 14.44 7.45
C LEU A 67 -31.50 15.78 6.80
N ALA A 68 -32.01 15.76 5.56
CA ALA A 68 -32.48 16.97 4.87
C ALA A 68 -33.54 17.71 5.69
N ALA A 69 -34.57 17.00 6.19
CA ALA A 69 -35.62 17.61 7.00
C ALA A 69 -35.11 18.12 8.36
N LEU A 70 -34.19 17.40 9.02
CA LEU A 70 -33.63 17.80 10.32
C LEU A 70 -32.82 19.12 10.24
N PHE A 71 -32.18 19.37 9.10
CA PHE A 71 -31.30 20.53 8.88
C PHE A 71 -31.89 21.60 7.93
N GLU A 72 -33.08 21.40 7.35
CA GLU A 72 -33.69 22.29 6.34
C GLU A 72 -33.67 23.77 6.76
N GLY A 73 -34.07 24.08 8.00
CA GLY A 73 -34.13 25.45 8.53
C GLY A 73 -32.79 26.17 8.73
N ILE A 74 -31.64 25.52 8.50
CA ILE A 74 -30.31 26.16 8.60
C ILE A 74 -29.49 26.10 7.30
N ILE A 75 -30.04 25.51 6.23
CA ILE A 75 -29.32 25.36 4.95
C ILE A 75 -29.44 26.64 4.13
N PRO A 76 -28.33 27.30 3.74
CA PRO A 76 -28.38 28.48 2.89
C PRO A 76 -28.86 28.13 1.47
N ASN A 77 -29.69 29.00 0.89
CA ASN A 77 -30.21 28.85 -0.47
C ASN A 77 -29.08 28.97 -1.51
N THR A 78 -28.62 27.83 -2.02
CA THR A 78 -27.44 27.72 -2.90
C THR A 78 -27.76 26.93 -4.19
N PRO A 79 -28.65 27.46 -5.05
CA PRO A 79 -29.16 26.74 -6.21
C PRO A 79 -28.11 26.48 -7.29
N LYS A 80 -27.20 27.43 -7.57
CA LYS A 80 -26.18 27.23 -8.62
C LYS A 80 -25.13 26.22 -8.19
N LEU A 81 -24.80 26.15 -6.91
CA LEU A 81 -23.92 25.13 -6.36
C LEU A 81 -24.51 23.72 -6.55
N VAL A 82 -25.81 23.54 -6.30
CA VAL A 82 -26.51 22.27 -6.56
C VAL A 82 -26.48 21.92 -8.06
N GLU A 83 -26.74 22.89 -8.94
CA GLU A 83 -26.71 22.69 -10.39
C GLU A 83 -25.30 22.34 -10.92
N ALA A 84 -24.28 23.11 -10.52
CA ALA A 84 -22.88 22.91 -10.92
C ALA A 84 -22.28 21.61 -10.34
N TYR A 85 -22.61 21.26 -9.09
CA TYR A 85 -22.17 19.98 -8.50
C TYR A 85 -22.83 18.79 -9.20
N GLY A 86 -24.12 18.84 -9.52
CA GLY A 86 -24.77 17.81 -10.33
C GLY A 86 -24.10 17.62 -11.68
N THR A 87 -23.83 18.75 -12.37
CA THR A 87 -23.16 18.76 -13.68
C THR A 87 -21.77 18.12 -13.59
N ARG A 88 -20.98 18.46 -12.55
CA ARG A 88 -19.67 17.84 -12.29
C ARG A 88 -19.79 16.34 -11.96
N ALA A 89 -20.81 15.94 -11.22
CA ALA A 89 -21.01 14.55 -10.84
C ALA A 89 -21.39 13.68 -12.04
N SER A 90 -22.22 14.18 -12.95
CA SER A 90 -22.50 13.53 -14.24
C SER A 90 -21.22 13.38 -15.07
N GLU A 91 -20.45 14.45 -15.25
CA GLU A 91 -19.17 14.42 -16.00
C GLU A 91 -18.17 13.40 -15.41
N ILE A 92 -18.01 13.35 -14.08
CA ILE A 92 -17.11 12.38 -13.43
C ILE A 92 -17.57 10.94 -13.66
N ALA A 93 -18.88 10.69 -13.59
CA ALA A 93 -19.45 9.35 -13.79
C ALA A 93 -19.36 8.89 -15.26
N GLU A 94 -19.63 9.78 -16.21
CA GLU A 94 -19.53 9.53 -17.65
C GLU A 94 -18.09 9.21 -18.07
N VAL A 95 -17.10 9.94 -17.54
CA VAL A 95 -15.67 9.67 -17.80
C VAL A 95 -15.24 8.31 -17.22
N ASP A 96 -15.72 7.93 -16.03
CA ASP A 96 -15.42 6.61 -15.46
C ASP A 96 -16.09 5.47 -16.23
N ALA A 97 -17.37 5.63 -16.63
CA ALA A 97 -18.08 4.67 -17.46
C ALA A 97 -17.40 4.47 -18.83
N ALA A 98 -16.92 5.55 -19.45
CA ALA A 98 -16.15 5.50 -20.69
C ALA A 98 -14.83 4.71 -20.51
N ARG A 99 -14.10 4.92 -19.40
CA ARG A 99 -12.89 4.14 -19.07
C ARG A 99 -13.22 2.65 -18.85
N ALA A 100 -14.28 2.35 -18.10
CA ALA A 100 -14.69 0.98 -17.78
C ALA A 100 -15.14 0.17 -19.01
N ASN A 101 -15.61 0.84 -20.07
CA ASN A 101 -15.95 0.19 -21.35
C ASN A 101 -14.70 -0.19 -22.17
N LEU A 102 -13.56 0.50 -21.99
CA LEU A 102 -12.32 0.21 -22.72
C LEU A 102 -11.57 -1.02 -22.18
N THR A 103 -11.76 -1.37 -20.91
CA THR A 103 -11.08 -2.49 -20.23
C THR A 103 -11.93 -3.77 -20.17
N ASN A 104 -13.06 -3.81 -20.89
CA ASN A 104 -14.18 -4.65 -20.52
C ASN A 104 -14.06 -6.13 -20.95
N ARG A 105 -13.44 -6.97 -20.10
CA ARG A 105 -13.47 -8.46 -20.20
C ARG A 105 -14.86 -9.04 -19.90
N GLY A 106 -15.84 -8.71 -20.73
CA GLY A 106 -17.21 -9.24 -20.62
C GLY A 106 -17.96 -8.88 -19.33
N SER A 107 -19.02 -9.62 -19.05
CA SER A 107 -19.83 -9.50 -17.84
C SER A 107 -19.23 -10.31 -16.68
N SER A 108 -19.18 -9.75 -15.48
CA SER A 108 -18.65 -10.34 -14.25
C SER A 108 -19.76 -10.64 -13.23
N MET A 109 -19.52 -11.57 -12.29
CA MET A 109 -20.44 -11.80 -11.16
C MET A 109 -20.62 -10.57 -10.26
N PHE A 110 -19.72 -9.58 -10.36
CA PHE A 110 -19.76 -8.31 -9.63
C PHE A 110 -20.42 -7.16 -10.42
N ASP A 111 -21.05 -7.40 -11.58
CA ASP A 111 -21.58 -6.34 -12.45
C ASP A 111 -22.56 -5.38 -11.74
N GLU A 112 -23.34 -5.86 -10.76
CA GLU A 112 -24.25 -5.01 -9.97
C GLU A 112 -23.52 -4.00 -9.06
N TYR A 113 -22.26 -4.27 -8.72
CA TYR A 113 -21.42 -3.53 -7.78
C TYR A 113 -20.28 -2.75 -8.46
N LYS A 114 -20.06 -2.98 -9.76
CA LYS A 114 -19.05 -2.34 -10.61
C LYS A 114 -19.36 -0.85 -10.86
N GLY A 115 -18.32 -0.07 -11.16
CA GLY A 115 -18.42 1.36 -11.50
C GLY A 115 -18.59 2.28 -10.29
N VAL A 116 -18.89 3.55 -10.54
CA VAL A 116 -18.94 4.60 -9.52
C VAL A 116 -20.00 4.36 -8.43
N ASP A 117 -19.66 4.67 -7.18
CA ASP A 117 -20.64 4.79 -6.10
C ASP A 117 -21.08 6.25 -5.96
N GLY A 118 -22.19 6.57 -6.63
CA GLY A 118 -22.94 7.81 -6.44
C GLY A 118 -24.24 7.60 -5.66
N THR A 119 -24.35 6.54 -4.86
CA THR A 119 -25.61 6.12 -4.21
C THR A 119 -26.18 7.21 -3.31
N SER A 120 -25.33 7.84 -2.50
CA SER A 120 -25.67 9.00 -1.66
C SER A 120 -26.04 10.26 -2.46
N ILE A 121 -25.40 10.50 -3.61
CA ILE A 121 -25.71 11.63 -4.49
C ILE A 121 -27.08 11.46 -5.15
N TRP A 122 -27.36 10.28 -5.71
CA TRP A 122 -28.64 10.01 -6.36
C TRP A 122 -29.78 10.05 -5.34
N ALA A 123 -29.59 9.43 -4.18
CA ALA A 123 -30.52 9.53 -3.05
C ALA A 123 -30.80 10.98 -2.65
N ALA A 124 -29.76 11.83 -2.55
CA ALA A 124 -29.94 13.25 -2.30
C ALA A 124 -30.74 13.95 -3.41
N ALA A 125 -30.41 13.70 -4.68
CA ALA A 125 -31.10 14.29 -5.83
C ALA A 125 -32.59 13.92 -5.89
N THR A 126 -32.96 12.69 -5.51
CA THR A 126 -34.37 12.22 -5.44
C THR A 126 -35.06 12.52 -4.09
N SER A 127 -34.35 13.09 -3.11
CA SER A 127 -34.87 13.38 -1.76
C SER A 127 -35.43 14.78 -1.59
N GLY A 128 -34.83 15.79 -2.25
CA GLY A 128 -35.28 17.18 -2.19
C GLY A 128 -34.14 18.20 -2.07
N ARG A 129 -34.48 19.50 -2.17
CA ARG A 129 -33.50 20.59 -2.30
C ARG A 129 -32.47 20.66 -1.16
N ALA A 130 -32.89 20.37 0.07
CA ALA A 130 -32.03 20.35 1.26
C ALA A 130 -31.08 19.12 1.33
N ALA A 131 -31.33 18.05 0.58
CA ALA A 131 -30.56 16.81 0.68
C ALA A 131 -29.20 16.86 -0.02
N VAL A 132 -29.06 17.62 -1.13
CA VAL A 132 -27.77 17.78 -1.81
C VAL A 132 -26.74 18.50 -0.92
N PRO A 133 -27.05 19.65 -0.27
CA PRO A 133 -26.15 20.26 0.72
C PRO A 133 -25.71 19.31 1.86
N ILE A 134 -26.55 18.36 2.26
CA ILE A 134 -26.22 17.33 3.27
C ILE A 134 -25.24 16.28 2.72
N HIS A 135 -25.37 15.89 1.44
CA HIS A 135 -24.33 15.09 0.77
C HIS A 135 -23.01 15.88 0.66
N LEU A 136 -23.07 17.18 0.35
CA LEU A 136 -21.89 18.04 0.30
C LEU A 136 -21.17 18.13 1.66
N LEU A 137 -21.90 18.12 2.78
CA LEU A 137 -21.33 17.99 4.13
C LEU A 137 -20.65 16.62 4.34
N ALA A 138 -21.28 15.53 3.93
CA ALA A 138 -20.67 14.20 3.98
C ALA A 138 -19.34 14.17 3.22
N CYS A 139 -19.27 14.82 2.06
CA CYS A 139 -18.02 14.99 1.32
C CYS A 139 -16.96 15.85 2.04
N MET A 140 -17.33 16.87 2.82
CA MET A 140 -16.35 17.63 3.63
C MET A 140 -15.80 16.79 4.78
N LEU A 141 -16.63 15.98 5.43
CA LEU A 141 -16.21 15.09 6.53
C LEU A 141 -15.37 13.91 6.03
N ALA A 142 -15.84 13.21 4.98
CA ALA A 142 -15.17 12.05 4.40
C ALA A 142 -13.80 12.37 3.75
N ARG A 143 -13.56 13.64 3.41
CA ARG A 143 -12.29 14.16 2.89
C ARG A 143 -11.20 14.27 3.96
N VAL A 144 -11.58 14.48 5.21
CA VAL A 144 -10.69 14.94 6.30
C VAL A 144 -10.57 13.93 7.45
N PHE A 145 -11.68 13.31 7.86
CA PHE A 145 -11.76 12.42 9.02
C PHE A 145 -11.78 10.95 8.61
N THR A 146 -11.36 10.04 9.49
CA THR A 146 -11.54 8.58 9.27
C THR A 146 -13.05 8.22 9.22
N PRO A 147 -13.45 7.03 8.73
CA PRO A 147 -14.86 6.60 8.79
C PRO A 147 -15.42 6.62 10.22
N SER A 148 -14.64 6.08 11.18
CA SER A 148 -14.96 6.06 12.61
C SER A 148 -15.07 7.47 13.24
N GLU A 149 -14.23 8.41 12.84
CA GLU A 149 -14.31 9.82 13.26
C GLU A 149 -15.51 10.54 12.62
N ALA A 150 -15.75 10.34 11.32
CA ALA A 150 -16.83 10.99 10.58
C ALA A 150 -18.23 10.53 11.04
N VAL A 151 -18.41 9.24 11.37
CA VAL A 151 -19.66 8.72 11.95
C VAL A 151 -19.89 9.30 13.35
N SER A 152 -18.85 9.50 14.17
CA SER A 152 -18.98 10.22 15.45
C SER A 152 -19.44 11.67 15.22
N ILE A 153 -18.85 12.39 14.26
CA ILE A 153 -19.24 13.78 13.96
C ILE A 153 -20.69 13.85 13.49
N TRP A 154 -21.12 12.93 12.63
CA TRP A 154 -22.53 12.84 12.20
C TRP A 154 -23.49 12.54 13.36
N TRP A 155 -23.10 11.66 14.30
CA TRP A 155 -23.89 11.37 15.49
C TRP A 155 -24.02 12.60 16.39
N ASP A 156 -22.93 13.33 16.60
CA ASP A 156 -22.89 14.57 17.38
C ASP A 156 -23.77 15.66 16.71
N LEU A 157 -23.69 15.80 15.39
CA LEU A 157 -24.53 16.71 14.59
C LEU A 157 -26.03 16.43 14.74
N VAL A 158 -26.45 15.17 14.54
CA VAL A 158 -27.86 14.75 14.65
C VAL A 158 -28.37 14.91 16.08
N THR A 159 -27.56 14.54 17.08
CA THR A 159 -27.93 14.63 18.50
C THR A 159 -28.08 16.08 18.96
N SER A 160 -27.12 16.95 18.61
CA SER A 160 -27.19 18.39 18.92
C SER A 160 -28.35 19.08 18.21
N ARG A 161 -28.59 18.77 16.92
CA ARG A 161 -29.69 19.40 16.17
C ARG A 161 -31.07 18.98 16.68
N ARG A 162 -31.24 17.70 17.05
CA ARG A 162 -32.44 17.22 17.77
C ARG A 162 -32.68 18.06 19.03
N GLN A 163 -31.65 18.21 19.88
CA GLN A 163 -31.76 18.98 21.11
C GLN A 163 -32.02 20.48 20.90
N GLU A 164 -31.55 21.10 19.81
CA GLU A 164 -31.90 22.49 19.49
C GLU A 164 -33.39 22.62 19.13
N ILE A 165 -33.92 21.70 18.32
CA ILE A 165 -35.33 21.67 17.92
C ILE A 165 -36.25 21.39 19.13
N GLU A 166 -35.84 20.49 20.03
CA GLU A 166 -36.55 20.18 21.29
C GLU A 166 -36.51 21.32 22.33
N LYS A 167 -35.58 22.27 22.21
CA LYS A 167 -35.40 23.41 23.13
C LYS A 167 -35.80 24.76 22.52
N GLY A 168 -36.32 24.78 21.29
CA GLY A 168 -36.76 25.99 20.63
C GLY A 168 -37.95 26.62 21.36
N ASN A 169 -37.92 27.94 21.58
CA ASN A 169 -39.07 28.68 22.09
C ASN A 169 -40.15 28.79 20.99
N ASP A 170 -41.42 28.96 21.39
CA ASP A 170 -42.62 29.14 20.53
C ASP A 170 -42.61 30.38 19.59
N HIS A 171 -41.45 31.01 19.38
CA HIS A 171 -41.26 32.23 18.58
C HIS A 171 -40.24 32.08 17.45
N GLU A 172 -39.57 30.93 17.32
CA GLU A 172 -38.66 30.64 16.21
C GLU A 172 -39.33 29.69 15.20
N PHE A 173 -39.37 30.06 13.92
CA PHE A 173 -40.08 29.28 12.90
C PHE A 173 -39.29 28.03 12.50
N VAL A 174 -39.52 26.92 13.21
CA VAL A 174 -39.01 25.60 12.86
C VAL A 174 -39.93 24.97 11.80
N PRO A 175 -39.42 24.50 10.64
CA PRO A 175 -40.22 23.75 9.68
C PRO A 175 -40.84 22.49 10.31
N ILE A 176 -42.12 22.22 10.00
CA ILE A 176 -42.86 21.06 10.55
C ILE A 176 -42.12 19.74 10.26
N ALA A 177 -41.48 19.62 9.09
CA ALA A 177 -40.65 18.47 8.73
C ALA A 177 -39.44 18.29 9.67
N SER A 178 -38.82 19.36 10.17
CA SER A 178 -37.71 19.31 11.12
C SER A 178 -38.16 18.82 12.50
N HIS A 179 -39.35 19.21 12.95
CA HIS A 179 -39.93 18.73 14.22
C HIS A 179 -40.35 17.25 14.17
N PHE A 180 -40.73 16.72 12.99
CA PHE A 180 -40.89 15.28 12.82
C PHE A 180 -39.56 14.53 12.68
N ALA A 181 -38.59 15.11 11.97
CA ALA A 181 -37.27 14.51 11.80
C ALA A 181 -36.47 14.43 13.11
N SER A 182 -36.67 15.35 14.06
CA SER A 182 -36.07 15.26 15.39
C SER A 182 -36.60 14.07 16.18
N GLN A 183 -37.91 13.77 16.12
CA GLN A 183 -38.53 12.63 16.81
C GLN A 183 -38.11 11.26 16.25
N ILE A 184 -37.57 11.20 15.04
CA ILE A 184 -37.20 9.96 14.36
C ILE A 184 -35.71 9.64 14.59
N SER A 185 -35.39 8.36 14.85
CA SER A 185 -34.01 7.89 14.98
C SER A 185 -33.31 7.75 13.62
N VAL A 186 -32.02 8.09 13.59
CA VAL A 186 -31.06 7.71 12.55
C VAL A 186 -30.01 6.86 13.26
N SER A 187 -29.69 5.68 12.75
CA SER A 187 -28.73 4.77 13.42
C SER A 187 -27.28 5.05 12.99
N MET A 188 -26.31 4.50 13.72
CA MET A 188 -24.89 4.64 13.34
C MET A 188 -24.58 3.88 12.03
N GLU A 189 -25.26 2.78 11.74
CA GLU A 189 -25.14 2.07 10.46
C GLU A 189 -25.64 2.93 9.30
N GLN A 190 -26.79 3.62 9.45
CA GLN A 190 -27.31 4.53 8.42
C GLN A 190 -26.32 5.67 8.11
N LEU A 191 -25.68 6.23 9.14
CA LEU A 191 -24.65 7.27 8.99
C LEU A 191 -23.35 6.73 8.38
N ALA A 192 -22.99 5.48 8.69
CA ALA A 192 -21.81 4.82 8.13
C ALA A 192 -22.00 4.44 6.66
N GLU A 193 -23.18 3.94 6.25
CA GLU A 193 -23.54 3.73 4.84
C GLU A 193 -23.50 5.06 4.04
N TRP A 194 -23.94 6.16 4.65
CA TRP A 194 -23.91 7.51 4.06
C TRP A 194 -22.48 8.05 3.86
N ASP A 195 -21.62 8.00 4.89
CA ASP A 195 -20.21 8.40 4.78
C ASP A 195 -19.45 7.51 3.78
N ASN A 196 -19.70 6.19 3.79
CA ASN A 196 -19.02 5.24 2.90
C ASN A 196 -19.25 5.57 1.42
N SER A 197 -20.48 5.87 1.02
CA SER A 197 -20.80 6.27 -0.36
C SER A 197 -20.16 7.61 -0.73
N ALA A 198 -20.24 8.62 0.14
CA ALA A 198 -19.57 9.91 -0.09
C ALA A 198 -18.04 9.80 -0.17
N ARG A 199 -17.45 8.86 0.58
CA ARG A 199 -16.01 8.57 0.60
C ARG A 199 -15.54 7.79 -0.63
N ALA A 200 -16.33 6.82 -1.09
CA ALA A 200 -16.10 6.10 -2.34
C ALA A 200 -16.17 7.06 -3.55
N TRP A 201 -17.19 7.95 -3.56
CA TRP A 201 -17.31 9.02 -4.54
C TRP A 201 -16.05 9.91 -4.59
N ILE A 202 -15.55 10.37 -3.43
CA ILE A 202 -14.36 11.23 -3.37
C ILE A 202 -13.11 10.55 -3.92
N ARG A 203 -12.89 9.26 -3.63
CA ARG A 203 -11.76 8.50 -4.21
C ARG A 203 -11.83 8.53 -5.74
N ARG A 204 -13.03 8.36 -6.30
CA ARG A 204 -13.30 8.35 -7.75
C ARG A 204 -13.13 9.71 -8.41
N GLY A 205 -13.66 10.78 -7.79
CA GLY A 205 -13.48 12.15 -8.25
C GLY A 205 -12.02 12.60 -8.23
N ASP A 206 -11.25 12.18 -7.22
CA ASP A 206 -9.81 12.48 -7.11
C ASP A 206 -8.99 11.88 -8.26
N ASP A 207 -9.35 10.68 -8.74
CA ASP A 207 -8.68 10.04 -9.88
C ASP A 207 -9.13 10.62 -11.24
N VAL A 208 -10.43 10.89 -11.41
CA VAL A 208 -10.92 11.54 -12.64
C VAL A 208 -10.34 12.97 -12.78
N LYS A 209 -10.12 13.68 -11.67
CA LYS A 209 -9.58 15.05 -11.63
C LYS A 209 -8.13 15.13 -11.09
N LYS A 210 -7.35 14.06 -11.29
CA LYS A 210 -5.95 13.86 -10.82
C LYS A 210 -5.05 15.08 -10.98
N ARG A 211 -5.10 15.76 -12.14
CA ARG A 211 -4.29 16.95 -12.45
C ARG A 211 -4.62 18.13 -11.51
N GLN A 212 -5.88 18.56 -11.51
CA GLN A 212 -6.33 19.69 -10.68
C GLN A 212 -6.21 19.35 -9.18
N ARG A 213 -6.42 18.08 -8.81
CA ARG A 213 -6.24 17.58 -7.44
C ARG A 213 -4.79 17.72 -6.94
N VAL A 214 -3.80 17.27 -7.72
CA VAL A 214 -2.37 17.46 -7.41
C VAL A 214 -2.02 18.95 -7.35
N GLN A 215 -2.56 19.75 -8.27
CA GLN A 215 -2.34 21.19 -8.33
C GLN A 215 -2.88 21.92 -7.07
N GLN A 216 -4.07 21.54 -6.57
CA GLN A 216 -4.58 22.02 -5.27
C GLN A 216 -3.67 21.62 -4.10
N ILE A 217 -3.26 20.35 -4.00
CA ILE A 217 -2.42 19.86 -2.90
C ILE A 217 -1.10 20.64 -2.81
N LEU A 218 -0.43 20.89 -3.95
CA LEU A 218 0.81 21.66 -4.01
C LEU A 218 0.64 23.13 -3.57
N ILE A 219 -0.55 23.72 -3.71
CA ILE A 219 -0.86 25.05 -3.17
C ILE A 219 -1.12 24.95 -1.66
N TYR A 220 -2.04 24.06 -1.26
CA TYR A 220 -2.56 23.98 0.10
C TYR A 220 -1.48 23.58 1.13
N ASN A 221 -0.49 22.76 0.73
CA ASN A 221 0.64 22.39 1.60
C ASN A 221 1.51 23.58 2.06
N ASN A 222 1.41 24.73 1.38
CA ASN A 222 2.15 25.95 1.69
C ASN A 222 1.32 26.99 2.49
N LEU A 223 0.16 26.58 3.02
CA LEU A 223 -0.71 27.38 3.87
C LEU A 223 -0.73 26.78 5.29
N ASP A 224 -1.13 27.54 6.31
CA ASP A 224 -1.54 27.03 7.62
C ASP A 224 -2.82 27.75 8.04
N VAL A 225 -3.98 27.08 7.89
CA VAL A 225 -5.30 27.74 8.01
C VAL A 225 -6.32 26.80 8.66
N PRO A 226 -6.99 27.20 9.76
CA PRO A 226 -8.09 26.44 10.35
C PRO A 226 -9.36 26.54 9.49
N VAL A 227 -10.12 25.45 9.39
CA VAL A 227 -11.47 25.42 8.79
C VAL A 227 -12.50 26.17 9.65
N SER A 228 -12.38 26.12 10.98
CA SER A 228 -13.07 26.99 11.93
C SER A 228 -12.35 26.97 13.28
N VAL A 229 -12.55 28.03 14.07
CA VAL A 229 -11.86 28.29 15.36
C VAL A 229 -12.81 28.07 16.56
N LYS A 230 -14.07 27.67 16.33
CA LYS A 230 -15.03 27.40 17.42
C LYS A 230 -14.67 26.13 18.21
N ALA A 231 -14.77 26.19 19.54
CA ALA A 231 -14.42 25.05 20.41
C ALA A 231 -15.43 23.90 20.39
N GLU A 232 -16.70 24.17 20.11
CA GLU A 232 -17.78 23.18 20.12
C GLU A 232 -17.98 22.55 18.74
N THR A 233 -17.83 21.22 18.65
CA THR A 233 -17.89 20.42 17.41
C THR A 233 -19.09 20.75 16.54
N TYR A 234 -20.29 20.81 17.12
CA TYR A 234 -21.53 21.15 16.39
C TYR A 234 -21.46 22.52 15.69
N ARG A 235 -21.19 23.59 16.46
CA ARG A 235 -21.14 24.97 15.94
C ARG A 235 -19.93 25.25 15.05
N ASN A 236 -18.85 24.49 15.23
CA ASN A 236 -17.66 24.52 14.38
C ASN A 236 -17.99 23.93 12.99
N VAL A 237 -18.58 22.73 12.93
CA VAL A 237 -18.90 22.06 11.66
C VAL A 237 -19.98 22.80 10.88
N LEU A 238 -21.06 23.25 11.52
CA LEU A 238 -22.10 24.02 10.84
C LEU A 238 -21.60 25.35 10.27
N GLN A 239 -20.68 26.03 10.96
CA GLN A 239 -20.09 27.26 10.44
C GLN A 239 -19.29 26.98 9.15
N GLY A 240 -18.28 26.11 9.21
CA GLY A 240 -17.43 25.84 8.04
C GLY A 240 -18.24 25.29 6.85
N TRP A 241 -19.27 24.49 7.09
CA TRP A 241 -20.17 24.03 6.03
C TRP A 241 -20.98 25.17 5.38
N THR A 242 -21.63 26.02 6.18
CA THR A 242 -22.50 27.08 5.65
C THR A 242 -21.71 28.22 5.00
N GLU A 243 -20.53 28.57 5.53
CA GLU A 243 -19.60 29.54 4.93
C GLU A 243 -19.05 29.01 3.59
N ALA A 244 -18.73 27.72 3.49
CA ALA A 244 -18.30 27.11 2.24
C ALA A 244 -19.41 27.02 1.17
N LEU A 245 -20.63 26.65 1.56
CA LEU A 245 -21.81 26.65 0.67
C LEU A 245 -22.00 28.04 0.04
N LEU A 246 -22.06 29.09 0.88
CA LEU A 246 -22.23 30.48 0.44
C LEU A 246 -21.05 30.98 -0.39
N GLY A 247 -19.81 30.68 0.01
CA GLY A 247 -18.61 31.08 -0.71
C GLY A 247 -18.57 30.56 -2.15
N ILE A 248 -18.99 29.31 -2.38
CA ILE A 248 -18.97 28.70 -3.72
C ILE A 248 -20.19 29.13 -4.55
N GLU A 249 -21.38 29.31 -3.96
CA GLU A 249 -22.52 29.95 -4.64
C GLU A 249 -22.16 31.35 -5.14
N ASN A 250 -21.44 32.14 -4.33
CA ASN A 250 -20.96 33.47 -4.72
C ASN A 250 -19.95 33.41 -5.88
N LEU A 251 -19.00 32.47 -5.88
CA LEU A 251 -18.08 32.24 -7.01
C LEU A 251 -18.83 31.88 -8.30
N LEU A 252 -19.83 31.00 -8.22
CA LEU A 252 -20.71 30.63 -9.35
C LEU A 252 -21.65 31.78 -9.77
N CYS A 253 -21.85 32.78 -8.90
CA CYS A 253 -22.45 34.07 -9.24
C CYS A 253 -21.47 35.10 -9.85
N GLY A 254 -20.21 34.72 -10.09
CA GLY A 254 -19.19 35.62 -10.65
C GLY A 254 -18.44 36.47 -9.61
N GLN A 255 -18.76 36.34 -8.31
CA GLN A 255 -18.16 37.15 -7.26
C GLN A 255 -16.88 36.48 -6.73
N SER A 256 -15.73 37.02 -7.12
CA SER A 256 -14.42 36.58 -6.60
C SER A 256 -14.37 36.64 -5.06
N GLN A 257 -13.87 35.58 -4.43
CA GLN A 257 -13.83 35.45 -2.97
C GLN A 257 -12.40 35.55 -2.42
N LYS A 258 -12.24 36.26 -1.29
CA LYS A 258 -10.99 36.22 -0.51
C LYS A 258 -11.10 35.11 0.53
N VAL A 259 -10.07 34.25 0.60
CA VAL A 259 -9.99 33.21 1.63
C VAL A 259 -9.75 33.87 3.00
N GLN A 260 -10.63 33.59 3.96
CA GLN A 260 -10.50 34.03 5.35
C GLN A 260 -10.06 32.86 6.25
N ASP A 261 -10.64 31.69 5.99
CA ASP A 261 -10.51 30.44 6.71
C ASP A 261 -10.36 29.25 5.73
N GLY A 262 -10.23 28.03 6.27
CA GLY A 262 -9.99 26.81 5.51
C GLY A 262 -11.22 26.20 4.82
N SER A 263 -12.44 26.60 5.16
CA SER A 263 -13.67 25.91 4.75
C SER A 263 -13.88 25.89 3.24
N LEU A 264 -13.72 27.05 2.60
CA LEU A 264 -13.84 27.22 1.15
C LEU A 264 -12.84 26.32 0.39
N LEU A 265 -11.59 26.28 0.84
CA LEU A 265 -10.53 25.46 0.24
C LEU A 265 -10.80 23.96 0.38
N LEU A 266 -11.32 23.55 1.55
CA LEU A 266 -11.74 22.20 1.81
C LEU A 266 -12.92 21.79 0.91
N ALA A 267 -13.98 22.58 0.85
CA ALA A 267 -15.17 22.27 0.05
C ALA A 267 -14.86 22.11 -1.44
N LEU A 268 -14.05 23.00 -2.04
CA LEU A 268 -13.57 22.86 -3.42
C LEU A 268 -12.81 21.55 -3.65
N SER A 269 -12.04 21.11 -2.66
CA SER A 269 -11.30 19.85 -2.65
C SER A 269 -12.16 18.61 -2.32
N SER A 270 -13.40 18.80 -1.87
CA SER A 270 -14.38 17.76 -1.54
C SER A 270 -15.45 17.58 -2.61
N TRP A 271 -15.76 18.65 -3.36
CA TRP A 271 -16.85 18.71 -4.35
C TRP A 271 -16.32 18.75 -5.80
N HIS A 272 -15.00 18.62 -5.97
CA HIS A 272 -14.28 18.56 -7.26
C HIS A 272 -14.54 19.78 -8.16
N LEU A 273 -14.55 20.96 -7.53
CA LEU A 273 -14.71 22.27 -8.18
C LEU A 273 -13.37 23.02 -8.13
N TYR A 274 -12.94 23.58 -9.26
CA TYR A 274 -11.57 24.06 -9.46
C TYR A 274 -11.52 25.48 -10.07
N PRO A 275 -12.00 26.52 -9.36
CA PRO A 275 -11.88 27.89 -9.82
C PRO A 275 -10.42 28.36 -9.90
N ASP A 276 -10.16 29.32 -10.79
CA ASP A 276 -8.86 29.98 -10.91
C ASP A 276 -8.46 30.71 -9.61
N MET A 277 -7.18 30.66 -9.27
CA MET A 277 -6.65 31.18 -7.99
C MET A 277 -5.63 32.30 -8.22
N ILE A 278 -5.57 33.27 -7.30
CA ILE A 278 -4.53 34.28 -7.21
C ILE A 278 -3.77 34.05 -5.90
N VAL A 279 -2.52 33.62 -5.99
CA VAL A 279 -1.66 33.25 -4.86
C VAL A 279 -0.65 34.35 -4.60
N LEU A 280 -0.60 34.85 -3.35
CA LEU A 280 0.35 35.88 -2.89
C LEU A 280 0.35 37.15 -3.77
N GLY A 281 -0.84 37.60 -4.17
CA GLY A 281 -1.06 38.85 -4.92
C GLY A 281 -0.73 38.78 -6.42
N GLU A 282 0.42 38.23 -6.79
CA GLU A 282 0.94 38.30 -8.17
C GLU A 282 0.72 37.01 -8.98
N LYS A 283 0.76 35.83 -8.34
CA LYS A 283 0.77 34.56 -9.07
C LYS A 283 -0.64 34.04 -9.34
N THR A 284 -1.18 34.34 -10.52
CA THR A 284 -2.39 33.66 -11.01
C THR A 284 -2.07 32.20 -11.34
N VAL A 285 -2.82 31.27 -10.74
CA VAL A 285 -2.78 29.83 -11.02
C VAL A 285 -4.08 29.44 -11.70
N LYS A 286 -3.99 29.12 -12.99
CA LYS A 286 -5.13 28.65 -13.78
C LYS A 286 -5.47 27.19 -13.49
N GLN A 287 -6.76 26.92 -13.35
CA GLN A 287 -7.34 25.57 -13.22
C GLN A 287 -8.26 25.23 -14.40
N GLU A 288 -8.78 26.25 -15.10
CA GLU A 288 -9.50 26.15 -16.38
C GLU A 288 -10.82 25.36 -16.30
N ASP A 289 -11.51 25.48 -15.16
CA ASP A 289 -12.81 24.87 -14.89
C ASP A 289 -13.97 25.67 -15.51
N SER A 290 -14.61 25.10 -16.53
CA SER A 290 -15.71 25.71 -17.29
C SER A 290 -17.00 25.93 -16.49
N LEU A 291 -17.11 25.41 -15.26
CA LEU A 291 -18.25 25.67 -14.37
C LEU A 291 -18.20 27.06 -13.73
N PHE A 292 -17.04 27.73 -13.74
CA PHE A 292 -16.87 29.07 -13.16
C PHE A 292 -16.84 30.17 -14.24
N PRO A 293 -17.49 31.32 -14.03
CA PRO A 293 -17.34 32.48 -14.90
C PRO A 293 -15.86 32.92 -14.99
N PRO A 294 -15.30 33.29 -16.16
CA PRO A 294 -13.86 33.59 -16.31
C PRO A 294 -13.30 34.74 -15.45
N GLY A 295 -14.17 35.55 -14.83
CA GLY A 295 -13.80 36.60 -13.87
C GLY A 295 -13.85 36.17 -12.40
N ALA A 296 -14.42 35.00 -12.07
CA ALA A 296 -14.54 34.50 -10.71
C ALA A 296 -13.24 33.81 -10.27
N LYS A 297 -12.58 34.36 -9.26
CA LYS A 297 -11.29 33.88 -8.76
C LYS A 297 -11.25 33.84 -7.24
N ILE A 298 -10.37 32.99 -6.72
CA ILE A 298 -10.09 32.89 -5.28
C ILE A 298 -8.79 33.62 -4.96
N ILE A 299 -8.83 34.52 -3.99
CA ILE A 299 -7.69 35.34 -3.58
C ILE A 299 -7.08 34.75 -2.29
N LEU A 300 -5.91 34.16 -2.44
CA LEU A 300 -5.07 33.59 -1.37
C LEU A 300 -4.03 34.64 -0.94
N GLY A 301 -4.44 35.50 -0.01
CA GLY A 301 -3.63 36.58 0.57
C GLY A 301 -3.34 36.37 2.05
N LEU A 302 -2.90 35.16 2.42
CA LEU A 302 -2.56 34.76 3.78
C LEU A 302 -1.03 34.58 3.88
N GLU A 303 -0.40 35.31 4.79
CA GLU A 303 1.04 35.16 5.07
C GLU A 303 1.31 34.00 6.04
N ASN A 304 2.46 33.37 5.90
CA ASN A 304 2.87 32.26 6.77
C ASN A 304 3.16 32.76 8.19
N SER A 305 2.34 32.37 9.16
CA SER A 305 2.66 32.56 10.58
C SER A 305 3.77 31.58 11.00
N PRO A 306 4.97 32.05 11.41
CA PRO A 306 6.06 31.16 11.85
C PRO A 306 5.82 30.53 13.23
N ALA A 307 4.67 30.79 13.87
CA ALA A 307 4.36 30.36 15.24
C ALA A 307 3.71 28.97 15.34
N HIS A 308 3.40 28.31 14.21
CA HIS A 308 2.69 27.04 14.19
C HIS A 308 3.45 25.96 13.39
N GLN A 309 3.40 24.72 13.88
CA GLN A 309 4.10 23.57 13.30
C GLN A 309 3.23 22.77 12.30
N ALA A 310 2.00 23.23 12.04
CA ALA A 310 1.11 22.65 11.05
C ALA A 310 1.41 23.21 9.65
N ARG A 311 1.08 22.43 8.63
CA ARG A 311 1.14 22.78 7.21
C ARG A 311 -0.03 22.10 6.52
N GLY A 312 -0.75 22.84 5.67
CA GLY A 312 -2.03 22.44 5.12
C GLY A 312 -3.22 23.15 5.77
N VAL A 313 -4.39 22.99 5.15
CA VAL A 313 -5.67 23.44 5.70
C VAL A 313 -6.14 22.43 6.75
N TYR A 314 -6.42 22.82 7.99
CA TYR A 314 -6.68 21.88 9.09
C TYR A 314 -8.03 22.05 9.78
N TRP A 315 -8.58 20.96 10.31
CA TRP A 315 -9.81 20.93 11.09
C TRP A 315 -9.53 20.30 12.46
N CYS A 316 -9.81 21.04 13.53
CA CYS A 316 -9.81 20.54 14.90
C CYS A 316 -11.25 20.37 15.37
N LEU A 317 -11.59 19.19 15.90
CA LEU A 317 -12.89 18.91 16.55
C LEU A 317 -12.66 18.10 17.84
N SER A 318 -13.59 18.21 18.80
CA SER A 318 -13.57 17.40 20.03
C SER A 318 -14.60 16.29 19.91
N LEU A 319 -14.14 15.04 19.81
CA LEU A 319 -14.99 13.89 19.51
C LEU A 319 -15.34 13.15 20.81
N SER A 320 -16.53 13.43 21.35
CA SER A 320 -17.04 12.81 22.59
C SER A 320 -17.59 11.40 22.36
N HIS A 321 -18.20 11.13 21.20
CA HIS A 321 -18.79 9.82 20.90
C HIS A 321 -17.85 8.82 20.19
N TYR A 322 -16.60 9.21 19.90
CA TYR A 322 -15.63 8.36 19.19
C TYR A 322 -15.10 7.17 20.01
N ARG A 323 -15.10 7.28 21.34
CA ARG A 323 -14.67 6.21 22.27
C ARG A 323 -15.85 5.60 23.01
N PHE A 324 -15.73 4.33 23.36
CA PHE A 324 -16.68 3.63 24.23
C PHE A 324 -16.57 4.10 25.70
N TYR A 325 -15.34 4.36 26.18
CA TYR A 325 -15.04 4.95 27.49
C TYR A 325 -13.93 6.00 27.41
N GLY A 326 -13.97 7.00 28.29
CA GLY A 326 -12.93 8.02 28.46
C GLY A 326 -13.36 9.43 28.04
N GLU A 327 -12.48 10.40 28.28
CA GLU A 327 -12.68 11.81 27.88
C GLU A 327 -12.76 11.99 26.35
N PRO A 328 -13.47 13.03 25.87
CA PRO A 328 -13.52 13.39 24.45
C PRO A 328 -12.13 13.52 23.81
N LYS A 329 -11.97 12.98 22.60
CA LYS A 329 -10.70 13.03 21.87
C LYS A 329 -10.66 14.29 21.01
N GLU A 330 -9.87 15.28 21.42
CA GLU A 330 -9.43 16.33 20.50
C GLU A 330 -8.70 15.71 19.29
N THR A 331 -9.19 16.02 18.11
CA THR A 331 -8.78 15.40 16.85
C THR A 331 -8.49 16.51 15.84
N LYS A 332 -7.19 16.76 15.56
CA LYS A 332 -6.74 17.66 14.50
C LYS A 332 -6.40 16.83 13.26
N GLN A 333 -7.21 16.96 12.22
CA GLN A 333 -6.93 16.43 10.89
C GLN A 333 -6.50 17.56 9.95
N THR A 334 -5.74 17.25 8.90
CA THR A 334 -5.20 18.26 7.97
C THR A 334 -5.30 17.80 6.53
N LEU A 335 -5.82 18.65 5.65
CA LEU A 335 -5.80 18.50 4.20
C LEU A 335 -4.40 18.87 3.67
N HIS A 336 -3.56 17.85 3.53
CA HIS A 336 -2.15 17.93 3.17
C HIS A 336 -1.78 16.72 2.29
N LEU A 337 -0.60 16.71 1.69
CA LEU A 337 -0.05 15.52 1.02
C LEU A 337 -0.08 14.28 1.94
N GLU A 338 0.15 14.48 3.24
CA GLU A 338 0.13 13.48 4.32
C GLU A 338 -1.25 12.82 4.57
N SER A 339 -2.35 13.39 4.07
CA SER A 339 -3.70 12.79 4.17
C SER A 339 -4.29 12.39 2.82
N SER A 340 -3.63 12.72 1.71
CA SER A 340 -3.98 12.19 0.39
C SER A 340 -3.59 10.70 0.27
N ARG A 341 -4.41 9.91 -0.44
CA ARG A 341 -4.05 8.52 -0.75
C ARG A 341 -2.93 8.48 -1.77
N LEU A 342 -2.01 7.54 -1.60
CA LEU A 342 -0.80 7.44 -2.41
C LEU A 342 -0.95 6.39 -3.51
N THR A 343 -0.35 6.57 -4.68
CA THR A 343 -0.07 5.43 -5.58
C THR A 343 1.11 4.61 -5.03
N ILE A 344 1.30 3.39 -5.52
CA ILE A 344 2.46 2.57 -5.14
C ILE A 344 3.80 3.27 -5.45
N ASP A 345 3.93 3.91 -6.62
CA ASP A 345 5.08 4.77 -6.97
C ASP A 345 5.36 5.84 -5.89
N GLN A 346 4.30 6.47 -5.38
CA GLN A 346 4.42 7.53 -4.37
C GLN A 346 4.88 6.97 -3.02
N LEU A 347 4.50 5.73 -2.67
CA LEU A 347 5.07 5.02 -1.53
C LEU A 347 6.57 4.72 -1.73
N VAL A 348 7.01 4.36 -2.94
CA VAL A 348 8.45 4.16 -3.25
C VAL A 348 9.24 5.47 -3.11
N PHE A 349 8.66 6.64 -3.45
CA PHE A 349 9.30 7.93 -3.17
C PHE A 349 9.42 8.23 -1.66
N VAL A 350 8.44 7.83 -0.85
CA VAL A 350 8.56 7.91 0.62
C VAL A 350 9.63 6.93 1.14
N ALA A 351 9.73 5.73 0.58
CA ALA A 351 10.77 4.76 0.92
C ALA A 351 12.18 5.26 0.57
N LEU A 352 12.39 5.87 -0.60
CA LEU A 352 13.64 6.57 -0.95
C LEU A 352 13.98 7.65 0.08
N GLY A 353 12.99 8.44 0.52
CA GLY A 353 13.16 9.39 1.61
C GLY A 353 13.57 8.72 2.93
N SER A 354 12.92 7.61 3.29
CA SER A 354 13.22 6.82 4.49
C SER A 354 14.68 6.33 4.48
N ILE A 355 15.16 5.80 3.36
CA ILE A 355 16.57 5.41 3.16
C ILE A 355 17.50 6.62 3.33
N PHE A 356 17.16 7.75 2.71
CA PHE A 356 17.98 8.96 2.78
C PHE A 356 18.00 9.61 4.17
N SER A 357 17.10 9.26 5.09
CA SER A 357 17.12 9.74 6.49
C SER A 357 18.47 9.46 7.18
N GLY A 358 18.98 8.22 7.07
CA GLY A 358 20.31 7.84 7.56
C GLY A 358 21.47 8.50 6.80
N TRP A 359 21.23 8.97 5.58
CA TRP A 359 22.22 9.62 4.72
C TRP A 359 22.33 11.13 5.00
N THR A 360 21.40 11.73 5.77
CA THR A 360 21.39 13.16 6.13
C THR A 360 22.65 13.64 6.88
N SER A 361 23.52 12.74 7.33
CA SER A 361 24.83 13.11 7.89
C SER A 361 25.89 13.45 6.83
N ASP A 362 25.62 13.20 5.54
CA ASP A 362 26.46 13.59 4.41
C ASP A 362 26.06 14.98 3.84
N PRO A 363 27.01 15.91 3.62
CA PRO A 363 26.74 17.22 3.03
C PRO A 363 26.13 17.20 1.61
N MET A 364 26.32 16.12 0.85
CA MET A 364 25.79 15.95 -0.50
C MET A 364 24.26 15.82 -0.48
N VAL A 365 23.75 14.87 0.30
CA VAL A 365 22.31 14.56 0.39
C VAL A 365 21.53 15.70 1.04
N LYS A 366 22.16 16.42 1.98
CA LYS A 366 21.62 17.65 2.58
C LYS A 366 21.48 18.83 1.61
N ARG A 367 22.08 18.77 0.42
CA ARG A 367 22.02 19.83 -0.60
C ARG A 367 21.18 19.45 -1.80
N ASP A 368 21.28 18.20 -2.27
CA ASP A 368 20.50 17.73 -3.41
C ASP A 368 20.26 16.21 -3.33
N CYS A 369 18.99 15.80 -3.46
CA CYS A 369 18.60 14.39 -3.57
C CYS A 369 19.09 13.75 -4.87
N SER A 370 19.29 14.53 -5.94
CA SER A 370 19.60 14.02 -7.28
C SER A 370 20.93 13.23 -7.30
N ALA A 371 21.92 13.65 -6.53
CA ALA A 371 23.19 12.93 -6.42
C ALA A 371 23.03 11.55 -5.74
N ALA A 372 22.14 11.44 -4.76
CA ALA A 372 21.81 10.18 -4.09
C ALA A 372 20.93 9.28 -4.95
N CYS A 373 19.98 9.85 -5.71
CA CYS A 373 19.22 9.14 -6.75
C CYS A 373 20.14 8.57 -7.84
N ARG A 374 21.16 9.31 -8.28
CA ARG A 374 22.14 8.80 -9.26
C ARG A 374 22.91 7.59 -8.72
N SER A 375 23.30 7.59 -7.44
CA SER A 375 23.93 6.41 -6.83
C SER A 375 23.05 5.17 -6.89
N PHE A 376 21.73 5.32 -6.80
CA PHE A 376 20.78 4.20 -6.92
C PHE A 376 20.69 3.65 -8.35
N CYS A 377 20.67 4.52 -9.37
CA CYS A 377 20.71 4.07 -10.76
C CYS A 377 22.00 3.28 -11.05
N LEU A 378 23.16 3.86 -10.72
CA LEU A 378 24.48 3.23 -10.91
C LEU A 378 24.61 1.88 -10.17
N LEU A 379 24.00 1.75 -8.99
CA LEU A 379 23.97 0.50 -8.23
C LEU A 379 23.09 -0.56 -8.91
N ALA A 380 21.96 -0.16 -9.48
CA ALA A 380 21.05 -1.05 -10.20
C ALA A 380 21.63 -1.50 -11.55
N ASP A 381 22.22 -0.59 -12.33
CA ASP A 381 22.88 -0.88 -13.62
C ASP A 381 23.92 -2.03 -13.49
N ILE A 382 24.60 -2.12 -12.34
CA ILE A 382 25.59 -3.15 -12.02
C ILE A 382 24.97 -4.45 -11.47
N ILE A 383 23.84 -4.36 -10.76
CA ILE A 383 23.27 -5.48 -9.97
C ILE A 383 22.09 -6.17 -10.65
N GLU A 384 21.23 -5.47 -11.38
CA GLU A 384 20.07 -6.06 -12.07
C GLU A 384 20.43 -7.23 -13.01
N PRO A 385 21.54 -7.19 -13.79
CA PRO A 385 21.97 -8.34 -14.61
C PRO A 385 22.29 -9.62 -13.82
N LEU A 386 22.46 -9.53 -12.49
CA LEU A 386 22.74 -10.66 -11.60
C LEU A 386 21.52 -11.12 -10.78
N VAL A 387 20.43 -10.35 -10.78
CA VAL A 387 19.24 -10.61 -9.95
C VAL A 387 18.07 -11.02 -10.84
N HIS A 388 17.83 -12.33 -10.95
CA HIS A 388 16.72 -12.84 -11.74
C HIS A 388 15.37 -12.60 -11.03
N GLY A 389 14.41 -11.99 -11.75
CA GLY A 389 13.09 -11.64 -11.22
C GLY A 389 13.02 -10.21 -10.65
N SER A 390 11.99 -9.93 -9.85
CA SER A 390 11.79 -8.60 -9.25
C SER A 390 12.63 -8.39 -7.98
N SER A 391 13.02 -7.15 -7.74
CA SER A 391 13.86 -6.73 -6.61
C SER A 391 13.54 -5.31 -6.17
N TRP A 392 13.76 -5.04 -4.87
CA TRP A 392 13.59 -3.69 -4.33
C TRP A 392 14.62 -2.69 -4.91
N ILE A 393 15.80 -3.16 -5.34
CA ILE A 393 16.82 -2.32 -6.01
C ILE A 393 16.24 -1.71 -7.29
N LYS A 394 15.62 -2.56 -8.14
CA LYS A 394 15.00 -2.12 -9.41
C LYS A 394 13.88 -1.11 -9.18
N HIS A 395 13.01 -1.35 -8.20
CA HIS A 395 11.91 -0.44 -7.87
C HIS A 395 12.42 0.93 -7.37
N LEU A 396 13.40 0.95 -6.45
CA LEU A 396 14.03 2.19 -5.99
C LEU A 396 14.78 2.94 -7.10
N ALA A 397 15.51 2.23 -7.98
CA ALA A 397 16.24 2.81 -9.08
C ALA A 397 15.31 3.36 -10.18
N THR A 398 14.19 2.69 -10.45
CA THR A 398 13.13 3.17 -11.35
C THR A 398 12.52 4.48 -10.83
N ALA A 399 12.20 4.55 -9.54
CA ALA A 399 11.72 5.78 -8.91
C ALA A 399 12.80 6.88 -8.92
N ALA A 400 14.06 6.55 -8.63
CA ALA A 400 15.19 7.49 -8.68
C ALA A 400 15.41 8.07 -10.09
N ALA A 401 15.33 7.25 -11.14
CA ALA A 401 15.41 7.68 -12.54
C ALA A 401 14.22 8.60 -12.91
N ARG A 402 13.00 8.24 -12.50
CA ARG A 402 11.81 9.09 -12.68
C ARG A 402 11.97 10.46 -11.98
N PHE A 403 12.55 10.51 -10.77
CA PHE A 403 12.88 11.78 -10.11
C PHE A 403 13.89 12.61 -10.90
N LEU A 404 14.99 11.99 -11.37
CA LEU A 404 16.04 12.66 -12.13
C LEU A 404 15.52 13.30 -13.43
N VAL A 405 14.59 12.64 -14.13
CA VAL A 405 13.98 13.15 -15.37
C VAL A 405 12.83 14.14 -15.10
N SER A 406 12.17 14.06 -13.93
CA SER A 406 11.01 14.90 -13.59
C SER A 406 11.31 16.39 -13.52
N LYS A 407 10.31 17.20 -13.90
CA LYS A 407 10.33 18.66 -13.91
C LYS A 407 9.15 19.24 -13.13
N ASP A 408 9.24 20.54 -12.83
CA ASP A 408 8.13 21.39 -12.37
C ASP A 408 7.30 20.80 -11.22
N ALA A 409 5.97 20.80 -11.34
CA ALA A 409 5.04 20.32 -10.31
C ALA A 409 5.29 18.86 -9.90
N THR A 410 5.60 17.99 -10.87
CA THR A 410 5.88 16.56 -10.62
C THR A 410 7.17 16.37 -9.80
N ARG A 411 8.23 17.13 -10.13
CA ARG A 411 9.48 17.12 -9.36
C ARG A 411 9.26 17.60 -7.91
N ASN A 412 8.45 18.65 -7.73
CA ASN A 412 8.11 19.18 -6.41
C ASN A 412 7.27 18.19 -5.57
N LEU A 413 6.35 17.46 -6.20
CA LEU A 413 5.59 16.38 -5.56
C LEU A 413 6.52 15.26 -5.07
N TYR A 414 7.40 14.74 -5.94
CA TYR A 414 8.36 13.69 -5.56
C TYR A 414 9.31 14.16 -4.46
N LEU A 415 9.84 15.39 -4.56
CA LEU A 415 10.71 15.97 -3.53
C LEU A 415 9.99 16.10 -2.17
N SER A 416 8.68 16.41 -2.18
CA SER A 416 7.87 16.48 -0.95
C SER A 416 7.66 15.10 -0.31
N LEU A 417 7.38 14.07 -1.12
CA LEU A 417 7.27 12.68 -0.65
C LEU A 417 8.60 12.16 -0.07
N MET A 418 9.72 12.47 -0.72
CA MET A 418 11.05 12.10 -0.24
C MET A 418 11.41 12.87 1.05
N THR A 419 11.07 14.16 1.14
CA THR A 419 11.26 14.96 2.37
C THR A 419 10.41 14.44 3.53
N TRP A 420 9.17 14.01 3.25
CA TRP A 420 8.32 13.32 4.22
C TRP A 420 8.95 12.02 4.72
N GLY A 421 9.47 11.19 3.80
CA GLY A 421 10.22 9.97 4.10
C GLY A 421 11.47 10.21 4.94
N MET A 422 12.22 11.28 4.69
CA MET A 422 13.38 11.64 5.53
C MET A 422 12.98 12.08 6.95
N GLY A 423 11.77 12.59 7.11
CA GLY A 423 11.22 13.09 8.37
C GLY A 423 10.36 12.06 9.10
N ARG A 424 9.03 12.23 9.10
CA ARG A 424 8.12 11.35 9.84
C ARG A 424 8.00 9.95 9.23
N GLY A 425 8.32 9.80 7.94
CA GLY A 425 8.35 8.50 7.24
C GLY A 425 9.63 7.67 7.44
N ALA A 426 10.56 8.14 8.28
CA ALA A 426 11.84 7.46 8.50
C ALA A 426 11.70 6.10 9.24
N ILE A 427 10.51 5.79 9.77
CA ILE A 427 10.18 4.51 10.40
C ILE A 427 9.60 3.46 9.43
N LEU A 428 9.26 3.84 8.19
CA LEU A 428 8.62 2.94 7.20
C LEU A 428 9.43 1.65 6.96
N LEU A 429 10.75 1.77 6.93
CA LEU A 429 11.71 0.67 6.78
C LEU A 429 12.26 0.16 8.13
N GLY A 430 11.52 0.33 9.22
CA GLY A 430 11.98 0.07 10.58
C GLY A 430 12.66 1.27 11.24
N GLU A 431 12.99 1.13 12.53
CA GLU A 431 13.50 2.21 13.38
C GLU A 431 14.77 2.87 12.79
N SER A 432 14.80 4.21 12.77
CA SER A 432 15.90 4.99 12.17
C SER A 432 17.26 4.80 12.85
N ALA A 433 17.30 4.23 14.07
CA ALA A 433 18.52 3.83 14.76
C ALA A 433 19.18 2.56 14.15
N ASN A 434 18.40 1.74 13.44
CA ASN A 434 18.83 0.48 12.83
C ASN A 434 19.09 0.60 11.32
N HIS A 435 18.88 1.79 10.72
CA HIS A 435 19.15 2.02 9.31
C HIS A 435 20.65 1.84 8.99
N PRO A 436 21.00 1.19 7.87
CA PRO A 436 22.40 1.02 7.47
C PRO A 436 23.05 2.35 7.10
N LEU A 437 24.38 2.39 7.12
CA LEU A 437 25.15 3.51 6.56
C LEU A 437 24.88 3.63 5.05
N PRO A 438 25.14 4.81 4.42
CA PRO A 438 24.78 5.05 3.03
C PRO A 438 25.28 3.98 2.06
N LEU A 439 24.47 3.73 1.03
CA LEU A 439 24.59 2.61 0.09
C LEU A 439 24.66 1.25 0.79
N PHE A 440 23.75 0.99 1.73
CA PHE A 440 23.62 -0.30 2.42
C PHE A 440 24.92 -0.79 3.06
N ASN A 441 25.60 0.12 3.77
CA ASN A 441 26.92 -0.06 4.35
C ASN A 441 28.10 -0.14 3.36
N LEU A 442 27.95 0.09 2.04
CA LEU A 442 29.09 0.20 1.10
C LEU A 442 29.96 1.44 1.35
N THR A 443 29.53 2.40 2.16
CA THR A 443 30.42 3.48 2.68
C THR A 443 31.47 2.99 3.67
N LYS A 444 31.39 1.73 4.14
CA LYS A 444 32.45 1.11 4.96
C LYS A 444 33.63 0.63 4.08
N PRO A 445 34.88 1.00 4.39
CA PRO A 445 36.06 0.53 3.66
C PRO A 445 36.16 -1.00 3.58
N GLU A 446 35.89 -1.70 4.69
CA GLU A 446 35.89 -3.17 4.78
C GLU A 446 34.86 -3.84 3.85
N ASN A 447 33.81 -3.11 3.46
CA ASN A 447 32.73 -3.60 2.60
C ASN A 447 32.96 -3.30 1.11
N PHE A 448 33.65 -2.22 0.79
CA PHE A 448 33.80 -1.73 -0.59
C PHE A 448 35.14 -2.08 -1.24
N LEU A 449 36.24 -2.16 -0.47
CA LEU A 449 37.54 -2.57 -1.00
C LEU A 449 37.51 -3.99 -1.64
N PRO A 450 36.81 -5.00 -1.08
CA PRO A 450 36.66 -6.30 -1.73
C PRO A 450 35.88 -6.23 -3.06
N ALA A 451 34.99 -5.24 -3.21
CA ALA A 451 34.15 -5.07 -4.40
C ALA A 451 34.91 -4.43 -5.60
N LEU A 452 36.02 -3.75 -5.37
CA LEU A 452 36.86 -3.19 -6.44
C LEU A 452 37.56 -4.31 -7.25
N SER A 453 37.60 -4.15 -8.57
CA SER A 453 38.03 -5.20 -9.50
C SER A 453 39.53 -5.47 -9.57
N SER A 454 40.38 -4.55 -9.12
CA SER A 454 41.85 -4.69 -9.19
C SER A 454 42.56 -4.20 -7.94
N ALA A 455 43.79 -4.70 -7.76
CA ALA A 455 44.75 -4.23 -6.77
C ALA A 455 44.97 -2.72 -6.83
N GLU A 456 45.19 -2.20 -8.04
CA GLU A 456 45.49 -0.80 -8.28
C GLU A 456 44.32 0.13 -7.91
N HIS A 457 43.08 -0.30 -8.15
CA HIS A 457 41.89 0.47 -7.76
C HIS A 457 41.75 0.54 -6.23
N ARG A 458 42.02 -0.56 -5.52
CA ARG A 458 42.06 -0.60 -4.04
C ARG A 458 43.14 0.34 -3.51
N LEU A 459 44.37 0.23 -4.03
CA LEU A 459 45.50 1.09 -3.66
C LEU A 459 45.23 2.58 -3.97
N SER A 460 44.63 2.90 -5.13
CA SER A 460 44.29 4.27 -5.50
C SER A 460 43.25 4.89 -4.56
N LEU A 461 42.26 4.10 -4.11
CA LEU A 461 41.28 4.58 -3.13
C LEU A 461 41.93 4.79 -1.76
N LEU A 462 42.75 3.85 -1.30
CA LEU A 462 43.46 3.97 -0.01
C LEU A 462 44.44 5.15 0.01
N ARG A 463 45.17 5.43 -1.08
CA ARG A 463 46.01 6.63 -1.23
C ARG A 463 45.18 7.93 -1.18
N THR A 464 44.01 7.93 -1.82
CA THR A 464 43.09 9.08 -1.81
C THR A 464 42.55 9.34 -0.40
N GLU A 465 42.14 8.30 0.33
CA GLU A 465 41.66 8.44 1.70
C GLU A 465 42.79 8.76 2.71
N ALA A 466 44.01 8.25 2.50
CA ALA A 466 45.20 8.63 3.26
C ALA A 466 45.47 10.13 3.17
N ALA A 467 45.63 10.67 1.95
CA ALA A 467 45.84 12.11 1.72
C ALA A 467 44.67 12.96 2.23
N ARG A 468 43.45 12.45 2.15
CA ARG A 468 42.24 13.11 2.66
C ARG A 468 42.23 13.19 4.19
N HIS A 469 42.62 12.14 4.91
CA HIS A 469 42.62 12.14 6.38
C HIS A 469 43.87 12.77 6.98
N PHE A 470 45.02 12.63 6.33
CA PHE A 470 46.34 13.01 6.82
C PHE A 470 47.12 13.85 5.77
N PRO A 471 46.62 15.02 5.36
CA PRO A 471 47.19 15.82 4.26
C PRO A 471 48.61 16.36 4.55
N ASN A 472 48.99 16.43 5.83
CA ASN A 472 50.27 17.00 6.29
C ASN A 472 51.16 15.94 6.97
N ALA A 473 50.80 14.65 6.93
CA ALA A 473 51.56 13.62 7.61
C ALA A 473 52.78 13.17 6.80
N SER A 474 53.88 12.87 7.49
CA SER A 474 55.11 12.41 6.85
C SER A 474 54.98 10.95 6.36
N PRO A 475 55.76 10.51 5.35
CA PRO A 475 55.58 9.19 4.71
C PRO A 475 55.68 7.97 5.64
N TRP A 476 56.33 8.11 6.80
CA TRP A 476 56.44 7.08 7.83
C TRP A 476 55.27 7.06 8.83
N GLN A 477 54.41 8.08 8.86
CA GLN A 477 53.32 8.15 9.84
C GLN A 477 52.04 7.43 9.39
N VAL A 478 51.90 7.17 8.08
CA VAL A 478 50.76 6.53 7.46
C VAL A 478 51.25 5.48 6.47
N LEU A 479 50.97 4.22 6.74
CA LEU A 479 51.36 3.07 5.95
C LEU A 479 50.13 2.46 5.27
N ILE A 480 50.27 2.04 4.02
CA ILE A 480 49.23 1.29 3.30
C ILE A 480 49.69 -0.17 3.19
N ARG A 481 49.04 -1.07 3.93
CA ARG A 481 49.21 -2.52 3.72
C ARG A 481 48.34 -2.94 2.56
N TYR A 482 48.92 -3.70 1.64
CA TYR A 482 48.20 -4.30 0.53
C TYR A 482 48.76 -5.70 0.20
N ASP A 483 47.88 -6.67 0.03
CA ASP A 483 48.21 -8.02 -0.39
C ASP A 483 47.94 -8.19 -1.91
N PRO A 484 48.97 -8.46 -2.74
CA PRO A 484 48.81 -8.65 -4.18
C PRO A 484 48.01 -9.90 -4.55
N ASP A 485 48.13 -10.97 -3.76
CA ASP A 485 47.54 -12.28 -4.03
C ASP A 485 46.14 -12.43 -3.41
N ALA A 486 45.70 -11.45 -2.60
CA ALA A 486 44.33 -11.28 -2.10
C ALA A 486 43.29 -10.90 -3.18
N ALA A 487 43.34 -11.58 -4.33
CA ALA A 487 42.11 -12.02 -4.96
C ALA A 487 41.38 -12.96 -3.98
N PRO A 488 40.04 -12.86 -3.84
CA PRO A 488 39.32 -13.82 -3.01
C PRO A 488 39.32 -15.17 -3.73
N GLU A 489 40.28 -16.03 -3.37
CA GLU A 489 40.32 -17.43 -3.75
C GLU A 489 38.93 -18.04 -3.63
N MET A 490 38.55 -18.87 -4.60
CA MET A 490 37.34 -19.67 -4.50
C MET A 490 37.58 -20.83 -3.54
N LYS A 491 37.68 -20.51 -2.23
CA LYS A 491 37.73 -21.48 -1.14
C LYS A 491 36.44 -22.29 -1.18
N SER A 492 36.51 -23.43 -1.85
CA SER A 492 35.45 -24.41 -1.93
C SER A 492 35.04 -24.77 -0.52
N GLN A 493 33.81 -24.42 -0.14
CA GLN A 493 33.19 -25.03 1.01
C GLN A 493 33.23 -26.56 0.80
N PRO A 494 33.53 -27.38 1.83
CA PRO A 494 33.32 -28.80 1.71
C PRO A 494 31.86 -29.01 1.31
N ALA A 495 31.62 -29.74 0.23
CA ALA A 495 30.28 -29.92 -0.29
C ALA A 495 29.41 -30.54 0.81
N TYR A 496 28.38 -29.80 1.26
CA TYR A 496 27.26 -30.42 1.95
C TYR A 496 26.77 -31.58 1.07
N PRO A 497 26.53 -32.77 1.62
CA PRO A 497 26.22 -33.94 0.81
C PRO A 497 24.86 -33.75 0.14
N VAL A 498 24.89 -33.26 -1.09
CA VAL A 498 23.77 -33.31 -2.03
C VAL A 498 23.46 -34.79 -2.22
N THR A 499 22.35 -35.25 -1.65
CA THR A 499 21.82 -36.57 -1.93
C THR A 499 21.59 -36.67 -3.43
N PRO A 500 22.30 -37.56 -4.16
CA PRO A 500 22.25 -37.56 -5.61
C PRO A 500 20.86 -38.04 -6.07
N PHE A 501 20.04 -37.10 -6.52
CA PHE A 501 18.82 -37.41 -7.25
C PHE A 501 19.22 -38.19 -8.50
N LYS A 502 18.76 -39.44 -8.61
CA LYS A 502 18.99 -40.27 -9.80
C LYS A 502 18.18 -39.72 -10.97
N VAL A 503 18.78 -38.82 -11.73
CA VAL A 503 18.41 -38.66 -13.15
C VAL A 503 18.98 -39.88 -13.87
N GLN A 504 18.10 -40.79 -14.32
CA GLN A 504 18.52 -41.80 -15.31
C GLN A 504 18.71 -41.08 -16.66
N GLY A 505 19.80 -41.39 -17.36
CA GLY A 505 20.29 -40.57 -18.44
C GLY A 505 19.45 -40.61 -19.73
N GLY A 506 19.43 -39.48 -20.43
CA GLY A 506 19.10 -39.34 -21.85
C GLY A 506 20.17 -38.45 -22.46
N THR A 507 20.88 -38.95 -23.47
CA THR A 507 22.15 -38.41 -24.00
C THR A 507 22.03 -37.06 -24.68
N ASP A 508 23.11 -36.29 -24.66
CA ASP A 508 23.30 -35.10 -25.49
C ASP A 508 23.18 -35.41 -26.99
N GLU A 509 22.50 -34.54 -27.75
CA GLU A 509 22.90 -34.20 -29.11
C GLU A 509 22.41 -32.79 -29.45
N VAL A 510 23.24 -32.00 -30.14
CA VAL A 510 22.97 -30.57 -30.44
C VAL A 510 22.97 -30.35 -31.95
N PRO A 511 21.93 -29.71 -32.49
CA PRO A 511 22.04 -29.00 -33.77
C PRO A 511 21.69 -27.51 -33.69
N SER A 512 22.36 -26.74 -34.53
CA SER A 512 22.25 -25.28 -34.67
C SER A 512 20.95 -24.82 -35.34
N VAL A 513 20.66 -23.52 -35.21
CA VAL A 513 19.57 -22.82 -35.89
C VAL A 513 19.81 -22.74 -37.41
N MET A 514 18.87 -23.20 -38.25
CA MET A 514 18.24 -22.39 -39.33
C MET A 514 17.32 -23.18 -40.31
N ILE A 515 16.30 -22.47 -40.81
CA ILE A 515 15.59 -22.63 -42.11
C ILE A 515 14.59 -23.81 -42.26
N VAL A 516 13.49 -23.50 -42.97
CA VAL A 516 12.34 -24.32 -43.41
C VAL A 516 12.33 -24.27 -44.95
N PRO A 517 12.23 -25.40 -45.70
CA PRO A 517 10.90 -25.85 -46.20
C PRO A 517 10.70 -27.35 -46.57
N SER A 518 9.44 -27.66 -46.95
CA SER A 518 8.95 -28.68 -47.93
C SER A 518 9.15 -30.20 -47.71
N GLU A 519 8.03 -30.86 -47.35
CA GLU A 519 7.32 -31.98 -48.03
C GLU A 519 7.98 -33.35 -48.41
N ASP A 520 7.07 -34.34 -48.51
CA ASP A 520 7.11 -35.65 -49.21
C ASP A 520 7.79 -36.94 -48.66
N THR A 521 6.92 -37.81 -48.11
CA THR A 521 6.76 -39.28 -48.39
C THR A 521 7.61 -40.38 -47.70
N ALA A 522 6.91 -41.52 -47.49
CA ALA A 522 7.35 -42.94 -47.52
C ALA A 522 7.74 -43.76 -46.24
N GLN A 523 6.83 -44.68 -45.87
CA GLN A 523 7.05 -46.14 -45.62
C GLN A 523 7.88 -46.69 -44.42
N VAL A 524 7.19 -47.00 -43.31
CA VAL A 524 6.97 -48.35 -42.67
C VAL A 524 7.87 -49.50 -43.21
N PRO A 525 8.61 -50.33 -42.40
CA PRO A 525 7.98 -51.32 -41.49
C PRO A 525 8.71 -51.89 -40.23
N VAL A 526 7.92 -52.05 -39.15
CA VAL A 526 7.68 -53.27 -38.32
C VAL A 526 8.84 -54.23 -37.92
N LYS A 527 9.02 -54.46 -36.60
CA LYS A 527 8.99 -55.82 -35.94
C LYS A 527 9.11 -55.81 -34.39
N HIS A 528 8.28 -56.63 -33.74
CA HIS A 528 8.51 -57.17 -32.38
C HIS A 528 9.43 -58.42 -32.44
N PRO A 529 10.00 -58.88 -31.30
CA PRO A 529 9.35 -60.03 -30.61
C PRO A 529 9.46 -60.09 -29.07
N ASP A 530 8.37 -60.52 -28.45
CA ASP A 530 8.22 -61.53 -27.38
C ASP A 530 9.30 -61.80 -26.29
N ALA A 531 8.94 -61.38 -25.06
CA ALA A 531 8.54 -62.27 -23.94
C ALA A 531 9.54 -63.02 -23.03
N THR A 532 8.96 -63.46 -21.89
CA THR A 532 9.31 -64.57 -20.96
C THR A 532 9.90 -64.28 -19.56
N THR A 533 9.02 -64.48 -18.56
CA THR A 533 9.20 -65.27 -17.32
C THR A 533 9.78 -64.71 -16.00
N LYS A 534 8.91 -64.83 -14.97
CA LYS A 534 9.13 -65.34 -13.59
C LYS A 534 9.74 -64.43 -12.51
N SER A 535 8.92 -64.18 -11.48
CA SER A 535 9.32 -63.97 -10.08
C SER A 535 9.82 -65.27 -9.41
N PRO A 536 10.53 -65.22 -8.26
CA PRO A 536 9.80 -65.30 -6.98
C PRO A 536 10.36 -64.44 -5.81
N LEU A 537 9.57 -64.49 -4.72
CA LEU A 537 9.56 -63.77 -3.45
C LEU A 537 10.82 -63.72 -2.54
N ASP A 538 10.70 -62.80 -1.57
CA ASP A 538 11.25 -62.77 -0.19
C ASP A 538 12.69 -62.35 0.13
N ARG A 539 12.81 -61.17 0.79
CA ARG A 539 13.02 -61.12 2.26
C ARG A 539 12.80 -59.72 2.90
N LEU A 540 11.94 -59.69 3.93
CA LEU A 540 12.03 -58.90 5.18
C LEU A 540 11.84 -57.35 5.20
N LYS A 541 10.57 -56.94 5.31
CA LYS A 541 9.96 -55.98 6.27
C LYS A 541 10.60 -54.60 6.60
N PRO A 542 9.84 -53.49 6.45
CA PRO A 542 9.93 -52.29 7.30
C PRO A 542 8.96 -52.32 8.52
N PRO A 543 9.11 -51.42 9.52
CA PRO A 543 8.15 -51.22 10.63
C PRO A 543 6.87 -50.42 10.25
N PRO A 544 5.83 -50.37 11.12
CA PRO A 544 4.48 -49.93 10.75
C PRO A 544 4.18 -48.43 10.98
N PRO A 545 3.15 -47.87 10.30
CA PRO A 545 2.60 -46.55 10.57
C PRO A 545 1.57 -46.55 11.72
N SER A 546 1.43 -45.41 12.41
CA SER A 546 0.37 -45.19 13.41
C SER A 546 -0.45 -43.93 13.12
N LYS A 547 -1.64 -44.16 12.56
CA LYS A 547 -2.94 -43.53 12.85
C LYS A 547 -2.92 -42.24 13.70
N TYR A 548 -3.64 -41.21 13.23
CA TYR A 548 -5.07 -41.07 13.55
C TYR A 548 -5.80 -40.28 12.44
N GLU A 549 -7.04 -40.68 12.16
CA GLU A 549 -7.88 -40.13 11.08
C GLU A 549 -8.98 -39.21 11.65
N TYR A 550 -9.68 -38.51 10.76
CA TYR A 550 -10.83 -37.66 11.10
C TYR A 550 -12.02 -38.45 11.69
N ALA A 551 -12.77 -37.79 12.56
CA ALA A 551 -14.17 -38.12 12.83
C ALA A 551 -14.97 -36.83 13.07
N SER A 552 -16.12 -36.69 12.41
CA SER A 552 -16.97 -35.49 12.48
C SER A 552 -18.44 -35.88 12.66
N ALA A 553 -19.04 -35.50 13.79
CA ALA A 553 -20.48 -35.62 14.03
C ALA A 553 -20.97 -34.58 15.05
N LEU A 554 -22.21 -34.12 14.84
CA LEU A 554 -23.02 -33.24 15.71
C LEU A 554 -24.07 -34.13 16.47
N PRO A 555 -24.87 -33.66 17.46
CA PRO A 555 -25.38 -32.28 17.61
C PRO A 555 -25.58 -31.72 19.05
N TYR A 556 -26.28 -30.58 19.09
CA TYR A 556 -26.88 -29.83 20.21
C TYR A 556 -27.41 -30.63 21.43
N ILE A 557 -27.25 -30.05 22.63
CA ILE A 557 -28.27 -29.94 23.71
C ILE A 557 -27.84 -28.81 24.68
N SER A 558 -28.75 -28.33 25.54
CA SER A 558 -28.63 -27.09 26.34
C SER A 558 -28.56 -27.31 27.87
N THR A 559 -28.35 -26.19 28.59
CA THR A 559 -28.77 -25.88 29.99
C THR A 559 -28.06 -26.51 31.21
N LEU A 560 -27.91 -25.67 32.26
CA LEU A 560 -27.58 -25.95 33.69
C LEU A 560 -26.12 -26.42 33.95
N GLU A 561 -25.30 -25.79 34.80
CA GLU A 561 -25.37 -25.31 36.21
C GLU A 561 -24.67 -26.29 37.21
N ASP A 562 -23.75 -25.68 37.98
CA ASP A 562 -22.95 -26.09 39.15
C ASP A 562 -23.07 -27.51 39.78
N VAL A 563 -21.93 -28.23 39.82
CA VAL A 563 -21.44 -29.02 40.98
C VAL A 563 -19.89 -28.94 41.05
N GLU A 564 -19.32 -28.89 42.26
CA GLU A 564 -17.89 -28.70 42.53
C GLU A 564 -17.06 -30.01 42.71
N ASP A 565 -15.73 -29.83 42.80
CA ASP A 565 -14.68 -30.71 43.36
C ASP A 565 -14.29 -32.06 42.69
N GLY A 566 -12.97 -32.23 42.50
CA GLY A 566 -12.37 -33.45 41.90
C GLY A 566 -10.87 -33.39 41.50
N CYS A 567 -10.03 -32.61 42.17
CA CYS A 567 -8.57 -32.51 41.91
C CYS A 567 -7.75 -33.35 42.94
N PRO A 568 -6.40 -33.49 42.88
CA PRO A 568 -5.39 -33.10 41.85
C PRO A 568 -4.38 -34.23 41.46
N THR A 569 -3.71 -34.22 40.30
CA THR A 569 -2.33 -33.70 40.04
C THR A 569 -1.79 -34.34 38.73
N GLY A 570 -0.80 -33.80 38.00
CA GLY A 570 -0.21 -32.46 38.08
C GLY A 570 1.24 -32.32 37.61
N VAL A 571 1.49 -32.05 36.31
CA VAL A 571 2.77 -31.46 35.82
C VAL A 571 2.47 -30.38 34.77
N GLY A 572 2.63 -29.10 35.14
CA GLY A 572 2.46 -27.97 34.20
C GLY A 572 2.16 -26.63 34.88
N ALA A 573 1.28 -26.62 35.89
CA ALA A 573 0.81 -25.40 36.55
C ALA A 573 1.88 -24.60 37.35
N LEU A 574 3.10 -25.13 37.50
CA LEU A 574 4.17 -24.52 38.30
C LEU A 574 4.91 -23.36 37.59
N TYR A 575 5.01 -23.37 36.26
CA TYR A 575 5.71 -22.30 35.53
C TYR A 575 4.89 -20.99 35.49
N HIS A 576 3.59 -21.08 35.20
CA HIS A 576 2.75 -19.90 35.01
C HIS A 576 2.60 -19.06 36.30
N LYS A 577 2.49 -19.70 37.47
CA LYS A 577 2.33 -18.98 38.75
C LYS A 577 3.57 -18.17 39.17
N ARG A 578 4.78 -18.61 38.78
CA ARG A 578 6.04 -17.91 39.12
C ARG A 578 6.24 -16.63 38.30
N TRP A 579 5.88 -16.66 37.01
CA TRP A 579 5.94 -15.48 36.14
C TRP A 579 4.95 -14.37 36.59
N MET A 580 3.75 -14.76 37.04
CA MET A 580 2.73 -13.83 37.52
C MET A 580 3.06 -13.15 38.86
N SER A 581 3.88 -13.76 39.73
CA SER A 581 4.27 -13.16 41.00
C SER A 581 5.37 -12.11 40.84
N GLU A 582 6.34 -12.32 39.93
CA GLU A 582 7.45 -11.40 39.71
C GLU A 582 6.99 -10.07 39.07
N GLN A 583 6.08 -10.13 38.09
CA GLN A 583 5.41 -8.96 37.49
C GLN A 583 4.67 -8.08 38.52
N ARG A 584 3.93 -8.71 39.45
CA ARG A 584 3.21 -8.00 40.52
C ARG A 584 4.16 -7.35 41.53
N LEU A 585 5.31 -7.96 41.82
CA LEU A 585 6.29 -7.41 42.77
C LEU A 585 7.02 -6.18 42.22
N ALA A 586 7.28 -6.13 40.91
CA ALA A 586 7.83 -4.95 40.24
C ALA A 586 6.85 -3.76 40.29
N SER A 587 5.60 -4.01 39.91
CA SER A 587 4.52 -3.01 39.89
C SER A 587 4.27 -2.39 41.28
N TRP A 588 4.28 -3.20 42.33
CA TRP A 588 4.08 -2.73 43.71
C TRP A 588 5.21 -1.86 44.25
N LYS A 589 6.46 -2.08 43.80
CA LYS A 589 7.60 -1.22 44.17
C LYS A 589 7.48 0.17 43.54
N LEU A 590 7.06 0.27 42.29
CA LEU A 590 6.86 1.54 41.59
C LEU A 590 5.76 2.40 42.26
N ALA A 591 4.61 1.77 42.57
CA ALA A 591 3.48 2.44 43.22
C ALA A 591 3.82 3.03 44.61
N LYS A 592 4.82 2.49 45.30
CA LYS A 592 5.17 2.87 46.68
C LYS A 592 6.06 4.12 46.79
N GLN A 593 6.67 4.59 45.68
CA GLN A 593 7.39 5.87 45.66
C GLN A 593 6.45 7.08 45.48
N MET A 594 5.25 6.88 44.93
CA MET A 594 4.36 7.95 44.46
C MET A 594 3.11 8.15 45.34
N ARG A 595 3.27 8.30 46.67
CA ARG A 595 2.31 8.99 47.57
C ARG A 595 2.80 9.14 49.02
N LYS A 596 2.95 10.40 49.47
CA LYS A 596 2.66 10.84 50.85
C LYS A 596 1.86 12.15 50.79
N PRO A 597 0.73 12.28 51.49
CA PRO A 597 -0.13 13.47 51.42
C PRO A 597 0.23 14.53 52.48
N LYS A 598 -0.26 15.75 52.28
CA LYS A 598 -0.56 16.69 53.37
C LYS A 598 -1.93 17.35 53.17
N THR A 599 -2.83 17.02 54.10
CA THR A 599 -4.07 17.69 54.50
C THR A 599 -3.75 18.99 55.29
N SER A 600 -4.66 19.94 55.59
CA SER A 600 -6.00 20.30 55.06
C SER A 600 -6.55 21.54 55.78
N ARG A 601 -7.30 22.43 55.10
CA ARG A 601 -8.16 23.51 55.70
C ARG A 601 -7.40 24.60 56.52
N THR A 602 -7.92 25.79 56.87
CA THR A 602 -9.31 26.35 56.82
C THR A 602 -9.29 27.89 56.68
N VAL A 603 -10.05 28.43 55.70
CA VAL A 603 -11.02 29.57 55.77
C VAL A 603 -10.65 30.95 56.40
N GLN A 604 -10.97 32.01 55.62
CA GLN A 604 -11.45 33.38 55.95
C GLN A 604 -10.55 34.66 55.95
N LEU A 605 -11.20 35.72 55.39
CA LEU A 605 -11.12 37.19 55.60
C LEU A 605 -9.95 38.05 55.05
N ASP A 606 -10.32 38.84 54.04
CA ASP A 606 -10.18 40.31 53.89
C ASP A 606 -8.85 41.06 53.60
N GLU A 607 -9.09 42.29 53.09
CA GLU A 607 -8.24 43.50 52.95
C GLU A 607 -7.14 43.64 51.86
N ASP A 608 -7.44 44.57 50.93
CA ASP A 608 -6.53 45.46 50.16
C ASP A 608 -6.05 46.61 51.13
N PRO A 609 -5.10 47.54 50.83
CA PRO A 609 -4.18 47.69 49.69
C PRO A 609 -2.71 48.14 49.99
N ARG A 610 -1.76 47.79 49.10
CA ARG A 610 -0.49 48.53 48.82
C ARG A 610 0.55 48.57 50.00
N PRO A 611 1.59 49.46 50.02
CA PRO A 611 2.84 49.31 49.24
C PRO A 611 4.21 49.52 50.00
N LEU A 612 5.33 49.47 49.25
CA LEU A 612 6.71 49.95 49.55
C LEU A 612 7.64 48.96 50.31
N ARG A 613 9.00 49.02 50.24
CA ARG A 613 9.91 50.08 49.74
C ARG A 613 11.33 49.57 49.33
N SER A 614 11.92 50.16 48.25
CA SER A 614 13.38 50.40 48.02
C SER A 614 14.39 49.22 47.97
N SER A 615 15.53 49.25 47.23
CA SER A 615 16.08 50.08 46.13
C SER A 615 17.31 49.34 45.50
N LYS A 616 18.09 49.77 44.48
CA LYS A 616 18.39 51.11 43.90
C LYS A 616 19.16 50.94 42.55
N ARG A 617 18.72 51.60 41.45
CA ARG A 617 19.49 52.19 40.28
C ARG A 617 20.57 51.35 39.54
N ARG A 618 20.92 51.54 38.25
CA ARG A 618 20.68 52.54 37.17
C ARG A 618 20.94 51.79 35.81
N LYS A 619 20.34 52.00 34.62
CA LYS A 619 19.79 53.16 33.84
C LYS A 619 20.86 54.20 33.44
N LEU A 620 20.95 54.77 32.22
CA LEU A 620 20.10 54.92 30.99
C LEU A 620 21.06 55.01 29.74
N SER A 621 20.74 55.22 28.45
CA SER A 621 19.52 55.54 27.64
C SER A 621 19.79 55.34 26.12
N ASN A 622 18.75 55.18 25.28
CA ASN A 622 18.78 55.47 23.83
C ASN A 622 18.37 56.94 23.56
N GLY A 623 18.75 57.55 22.43
CA GLY A 623 18.21 58.86 21.98
C GLY A 623 18.88 59.45 20.72
N ALA A 624 18.10 59.98 19.78
CA ALA A 624 18.54 60.42 18.44
C ALA A 624 19.08 61.86 18.32
N GLY A 625 19.81 62.18 17.24
CA GLY A 625 20.17 63.54 16.82
C GLY A 625 21.09 63.62 15.58
N MET A 626 20.78 64.51 14.64
CA MET A 626 21.61 65.01 13.51
C MET A 626 21.73 66.56 13.65
N PRO A 627 22.39 67.39 12.78
CA PRO A 627 23.08 67.13 11.49
C PRO A 627 24.42 67.91 11.25
N LEU A 628 24.98 67.84 10.02
CA LEU A 628 26.03 68.71 9.40
C LEU A 628 27.49 68.54 9.96
N GLU A 629 28.61 68.89 9.27
CA GLU A 629 28.83 69.38 7.88
C GLU A 629 30.21 69.04 7.22
N ALA A 630 30.26 69.30 5.90
CA ALA A 630 31.28 69.56 4.86
C ALA A 630 32.72 70.10 5.17
N PRO A 631 33.67 70.22 4.17
CA PRO A 631 33.60 69.87 2.72
C PRO A 631 34.78 69.06 2.07
N ILE A 632 34.44 68.31 1.02
CA ILE A 632 35.08 67.99 -0.31
C ILE A 632 36.52 68.50 -0.64
N ILE A 633 37.39 67.66 -1.28
CA ILE A 633 38.15 67.90 -2.58
C ILE A 633 39.17 66.78 -3.02
N VAL A 634 38.92 66.20 -4.22
CA VAL A 634 39.81 65.70 -5.34
C VAL A 634 40.94 64.62 -5.19
N GLU A 635 40.81 63.58 -6.05
CA GLU A 635 41.69 62.62 -6.82
C GLU A 635 43.27 62.71 -6.87
N PRO A 636 44.06 61.83 -7.59
CA PRO A 636 43.80 60.56 -8.33
C PRO A 636 44.81 59.35 -8.17
N VAL A 637 44.49 58.26 -8.88
CA VAL A 637 45.19 56.99 -9.29
C VAL A 637 46.69 57.08 -9.73
N PRO A 638 47.59 56.14 -9.32
CA PRO A 638 48.12 55.02 -10.16
C PRO A 638 48.34 53.68 -9.38
N LYS A 639 48.51 52.45 -9.91
CA LYS A 639 48.72 51.76 -11.22
C LYS A 639 50.17 51.40 -11.64
N LYS A 640 50.42 50.09 -11.88
CA LYS A 640 51.67 49.36 -12.28
C LYS A 640 52.70 49.12 -11.15
N PRO A 641 53.49 48.01 -11.19
CA PRO A 641 54.68 47.92 -12.06
C PRO A 641 54.68 46.78 -13.11
N GLY A 642 55.75 46.78 -13.93
CA GLY A 642 56.02 45.95 -15.12
C GLY A 642 56.66 46.87 -16.18
N PRO A 643 57.77 46.50 -16.86
CA PRO A 643 57.97 45.26 -17.65
C PRO A 643 59.29 44.52 -17.24
N PHE A 644 59.91 43.54 -17.94
CA PHE A 644 59.85 43.05 -19.33
C PHE A 644 59.90 41.51 -19.44
N SER A 645 59.65 40.99 -20.65
CA SER A 645 59.55 39.58 -21.00
C SER A 645 60.50 39.18 -22.15
N LEU A 646 60.67 37.86 -22.33
CA LEU A 646 60.82 37.11 -23.61
C LEU A 646 60.63 35.60 -23.23
N VAL A 647 59.55 34.92 -23.63
CA VAL A 647 59.35 34.14 -24.90
C VAL A 647 60.25 32.89 -24.95
N SER A 648 59.78 31.65 -25.22
CA SER A 648 58.60 31.13 -25.96
C SER A 648 57.69 30.21 -25.08
N SER A 649 56.37 30.00 -25.32
CA SER A 649 55.64 29.38 -26.47
C SER A 649 56.11 27.93 -26.74
N TRP A 650 55.30 26.86 -26.89
CA TRP A 650 53.90 26.62 -27.36
C TRP A 650 53.09 25.79 -26.30
N ALA A 651 51.90 25.19 -26.50
CA ALA A 651 50.59 25.52 -27.11
C ALA A 651 49.73 24.22 -27.21
N VAL A 652 48.72 24.05 -26.34
CA VAL A 652 47.41 23.37 -26.56
C VAL A 652 47.31 21.84 -26.85
N THR A 653 46.35 21.21 -26.16
CA THR A 653 45.63 19.91 -26.37
C THR A 653 46.26 18.54 -26.00
N GLN A 654 45.35 17.71 -25.45
CA GLN A 654 45.34 16.23 -25.34
C GLN A 654 46.53 15.51 -24.70
N ASN A 655 46.32 15.07 -23.45
CA ASN A 655 46.27 13.63 -23.18
C ASN A 655 45.43 13.31 -21.92
N LEU A 656 44.82 12.12 -21.89
CA LEU A 656 44.37 11.50 -20.63
C LEU A 656 45.57 10.73 -20.03
N PHE A 657 45.51 10.40 -18.74
CA PHE A 657 46.54 9.65 -17.98
C PHE A 657 47.89 10.36 -17.77
N SER A 658 47.93 11.35 -16.86
CA SER A 658 49.14 11.69 -16.12
C SER A 658 48.80 12.30 -14.74
N GLY A 659 48.44 11.44 -13.78
CA GLY A 659 48.14 11.84 -12.39
C GLY A 659 49.36 11.88 -11.46
N GLN A 660 50.56 12.11 -12.00
CA GLN A 660 51.80 12.19 -11.23
C GLN A 660 52.01 13.62 -10.74
N ASP A 661 51.59 13.88 -9.50
CA ASP A 661 52.12 14.93 -8.62
C ASP A 661 51.70 14.77 -7.13
N CYS A 662 50.94 13.71 -6.79
CA CYS A 662 50.59 13.36 -5.40
C CYS A 662 50.79 11.86 -5.09
N ALA A 663 51.52 11.12 -5.93
CA ALA A 663 51.43 9.66 -5.98
C ALA A 663 52.37 8.88 -5.03
N GLU A 664 53.43 9.50 -4.52
CA GLU A 664 54.58 8.82 -3.90
C GLU A 664 54.77 9.12 -2.40
N VAL A 665 53.78 9.73 -1.74
CA VAL A 665 53.93 10.29 -0.37
C VAL A 665 53.67 9.28 0.76
N PHE A 666 53.18 8.07 0.48
CA PHE A 666 52.85 7.06 1.51
C PHE A 666 53.50 5.70 1.22
N ALA A 667 54.18 5.15 2.23
CA ALA A 667 54.85 3.86 2.12
C ALA A 667 53.85 2.70 2.01
N VAL A 668 54.08 1.81 1.05
CA VAL A 668 53.29 0.60 0.82
C VAL A 668 54.08 -0.61 1.32
N ILE A 669 53.44 -1.53 2.06
CA ILE A 669 54.12 -2.71 2.62
C ILE A 669 53.29 -3.98 2.38
N SER A 670 53.96 -5.03 1.90
CA SER A 670 53.47 -6.40 1.76
C SER A 670 54.19 -7.32 2.75
N GLY A 671 53.50 -8.33 3.29
CA GLY A 671 54.13 -9.47 3.98
C GLY A 671 54.49 -9.32 5.47
N ILE A 672 53.97 -8.33 6.20
CA ILE A 672 54.12 -8.27 7.67
C ILE A 672 53.02 -9.10 8.36
N GLU A 673 53.42 -10.09 9.15
CA GLU A 673 52.52 -10.76 10.10
C GLU A 673 52.12 -9.81 11.24
N THR A 674 50.82 -9.71 11.51
CA THR A 674 50.26 -8.82 12.53
C THR A 674 49.49 -9.60 13.58
N SER A 675 49.84 -9.43 14.86
CA SER A 675 49.15 -10.05 16.01
C SER A 675 48.51 -8.98 16.91
N GLY A 676 47.17 -9.00 17.01
CA GLY A 676 46.39 -7.96 17.72
C GLY A 676 46.03 -6.73 16.85
N ASP A 677 45.53 -5.68 17.51
CA ASP A 677 44.92 -4.47 16.90
C ASP A 677 45.93 -3.50 16.23
N GLY A 678 47.20 -3.88 16.16
CA GLY A 678 48.27 -3.10 15.57
C GLY A 678 49.57 -3.90 15.48
N PHE A 679 50.66 -3.24 15.07
CA PHE A 679 51.99 -3.82 15.08
C PHE A 679 53.05 -2.78 15.44
N THR A 680 54.16 -3.23 16.00
CA THR A 680 55.36 -2.41 16.25
C THR A 680 56.42 -2.74 15.23
N THR A 681 57.00 -1.74 14.58
CA THR A 681 58.18 -1.93 13.72
C THR A 681 59.13 -0.75 13.80
N THR A 682 60.43 -1.05 13.70
CA THR A 682 61.50 -0.06 13.53
C THR A 682 61.66 0.22 12.05
N TRP A 683 61.57 1.49 11.64
CA TRP A 683 61.76 1.87 10.24
C TRP A 683 63.24 1.73 9.85
N GLY A 684 63.58 0.64 9.16
CA GLY A 684 64.89 0.40 8.55
C GLY A 684 64.70 0.09 7.08
N GLY A 685 64.70 1.11 6.23
CA GLY A 685 64.56 0.93 4.79
C GLY A 685 65.81 0.32 4.17
N GLN A 686 65.64 -0.69 3.30
CA GLN A 686 66.67 -0.98 2.31
C GLN A 686 66.72 0.18 1.31
N GLN A 687 67.75 1.02 1.42
CA GLN A 687 68.05 2.02 0.41
C GLN A 687 68.48 1.31 -0.88
N ASN A 688 67.72 1.51 -1.96
CA ASN A 688 68.25 1.41 -3.32
C ASN A 688 68.72 2.82 -3.74
N ASP A 689 69.84 2.91 -4.43
CA ASP A 689 70.59 4.16 -4.60
C ASP A 689 69.85 5.28 -5.36
N ALA A 690 69.41 6.31 -4.63
CA ALA A 690 69.12 7.64 -5.15
C ALA A 690 69.62 8.70 -4.16
N LYS A 691 70.31 9.72 -4.64
CA LYS A 691 71.06 10.70 -3.82
C LYS A 691 70.18 11.41 -2.80
N ALA A 692 70.52 11.29 -1.52
CA ALA A 692 69.92 12.09 -0.45
C ALA A 692 70.29 13.58 -0.55
N THR A 693 69.32 14.44 -0.25
CA THR A 693 69.53 15.84 0.16
C THR A 693 69.00 15.99 1.58
N ALA A 694 69.77 16.62 2.47
CA ALA A 694 69.55 16.52 3.91
C ALA A 694 68.23 17.14 4.41
N GLY A 695 67.57 16.40 5.32
CA GLY A 695 66.37 16.82 6.05
C GLY A 695 65.77 15.62 6.79
N ASP A 696 65.86 15.65 8.13
CA ASP A 696 65.20 14.74 9.08
C ASP A 696 65.35 13.22 8.84
N ASP A 697 66.52 12.67 9.21
CA ASP A 697 66.66 11.23 9.50
C ASP A 697 65.69 10.82 10.63
N PRO A 698 64.83 9.82 10.45
CA PRO A 698 63.88 9.41 11.49
C PRO A 698 64.61 8.69 12.63
N PRO A 699 64.32 9.01 13.91
CA PRO A 699 64.93 8.31 15.03
C PRO A 699 64.53 6.82 15.06
N SER A 700 65.48 5.98 15.46
CA SER A 700 65.38 4.51 15.52
C SER A 700 64.53 4.00 16.70
N GLU A 701 63.35 4.59 16.88
CA GLU A 701 62.39 4.23 17.94
C GLU A 701 61.43 3.13 17.47
N LEU A 702 60.93 2.34 18.43
CA LEU A 702 59.87 1.36 18.17
C LEU A 702 58.53 2.08 17.91
N ARG A 703 58.21 2.30 16.63
CA ARG A 703 56.94 2.94 16.24
C ARG A 703 55.81 1.91 16.25
N LYS A 704 54.72 2.24 16.94
CA LYS A 704 53.50 1.42 16.98
C LYS A 704 52.48 1.97 16.00
N TYR A 705 52.00 1.11 15.12
CA TYR A 705 51.00 1.40 14.10
C TYR A 705 49.68 0.72 14.46
N VAL A 706 48.58 1.45 14.30
CA VAL A 706 47.22 1.01 14.62
C VAL A 706 46.38 1.02 13.35
N LEU A 707 45.49 0.03 13.19
CA LEU A 707 44.56 -0.02 12.06
C LEU A 707 43.65 1.21 12.05
N PHE A 708 43.68 2.00 10.97
CA PHE A 708 42.87 3.20 10.83
C PHE A 708 41.59 2.93 10.04
N MET A 709 41.70 2.28 8.88
CA MET A 709 40.58 1.90 8.01
C MET A 709 40.96 0.82 7.00
N GLY A 710 39.99 0.02 6.54
CA GLY A 710 40.17 -1.04 5.55
C GLY A 710 40.14 -2.44 6.16
N ASP A 711 40.41 -3.45 5.32
CA ASP A 711 40.51 -4.84 5.74
C ASP A 711 41.96 -5.19 6.12
N ARG A 712 42.14 -5.67 7.36
CA ARG A 712 43.43 -5.95 8.00
C ARG A 712 44.27 -6.96 7.20
N ASP A 713 43.61 -7.96 6.64
CA ASP A 713 44.29 -9.10 6.04
C ASP A 713 44.38 -8.98 4.51
N GLY A 714 43.66 -8.03 3.88
CA GLY A 714 43.70 -7.75 2.44
C GLY A 714 44.24 -6.36 2.04
N ALA A 715 43.61 -5.27 2.50
CA ALA A 715 43.94 -3.90 2.08
C ALA A 715 43.51 -2.84 3.12
N ALA A 716 44.48 -2.19 3.78
CA ALA A 716 44.21 -1.27 4.89
C ALA A 716 45.24 -0.14 5.05
N ILE A 717 44.80 0.95 5.69
CA ILE A 717 45.65 2.03 6.19
C ILE A 717 45.97 1.79 7.66
N PHE A 718 47.25 1.83 8.01
CA PHE A 718 47.76 1.81 9.37
C PHE A 718 48.42 3.16 9.68
N VAL A 719 48.22 3.69 10.89
CA VAL A 719 48.69 5.02 11.29
C VAL A 719 49.48 4.93 12.59
N GLU A 720 50.58 5.68 12.67
CA GLU A 720 51.40 5.82 13.87
C GLU A 720 50.55 6.29 15.07
N GLU A 721 50.69 5.65 16.23
CA GLU A 721 49.85 5.90 17.40
C GLU A 721 49.86 7.37 17.85
N ASN A 722 50.97 8.09 17.67
CA ASN A 722 51.09 9.51 18.01
C ASN A 722 50.32 10.40 17.02
N ALA A 723 50.49 10.21 15.71
CA ALA A 723 49.70 10.91 14.69
C ALA A 723 48.20 10.62 14.82
N LEU A 724 47.83 9.38 15.21
CA LEU A 724 46.44 9.01 15.47
C LEU A 724 45.87 9.72 16.71
N LYS A 725 46.65 9.82 17.81
CA LYS A 725 46.26 10.59 19.00
C LYS A 725 46.05 12.07 18.67
N GLU A 726 46.92 12.67 17.87
CA GLU A 726 46.79 14.06 17.43
C GLU A 726 45.52 14.26 16.59
N TYR A 727 45.27 13.38 15.60
CA TYR A 727 44.04 13.37 14.80
C TYR A 727 42.79 13.28 15.69
N GLU A 728 42.79 12.39 16.69
CA GLU A 728 41.66 12.25 17.61
C GLU A 728 41.50 13.40 18.61
N GLN A 729 42.57 14.06 19.02
CA GLN A 729 42.48 15.28 19.84
C GLN A 729 41.89 16.43 19.02
N ASN A 730 42.38 16.65 17.80
CA ASN A 730 41.81 17.61 16.85
C ASN A 730 40.34 17.30 16.52
N ALA A 731 39.94 16.02 16.49
CA ALA A 731 38.55 15.60 16.32
C ALA A 731 37.62 15.93 17.51
N ARG A 732 38.18 16.12 18.72
CA ARG A 732 37.42 16.42 19.96
C ARG A 732 37.27 17.92 20.22
N LEU A 733 38.06 18.78 19.57
CA LEU A 733 37.96 20.25 19.72
C LEU A 733 36.58 20.80 19.29
N PRO A 734 36.10 21.92 19.87
CA PRO A 734 34.93 22.65 19.38
C PRO A 734 35.06 23.02 17.90
N PHE A 735 33.94 23.11 17.16
CA PHE A 735 33.95 23.36 15.70
C PHE A 735 34.78 24.59 15.28
N TRP A 736 34.70 25.67 16.05
CA TRP A 736 35.42 26.93 15.83
C TRP A 736 36.92 26.88 16.20
N ALA A 737 37.40 25.80 16.81
CA ALA A 737 38.79 25.60 17.22
C ALA A 737 39.54 24.57 16.36
N ARG A 738 38.92 24.05 15.28
CA ARG A 738 39.51 23.02 14.41
C ARG A 738 40.21 23.67 13.22
N GLY A 739 41.51 23.41 13.03
CA GLY A 739 42.21 23.76 11.79
C GLY A 739 41.63 23.05 10.56
N THR A 740 41.19 21.81 10.72
CA THR A 740 40.36 21.09 9.74
C THR A 740 39.30 20.24 10.46
N PRO A 741 38.05 20.15 9.95
CA PRO A 741 37.04 19.30 10.54
C PRO A 741 37.41 17.82 10.37
N ALA A 742 37.60 17.11 11.49
CA ALA A 742 37.89 15.68 11.47
C ALA A 742 36.84 14.90 10.68
N LYS A 743 37.32 14.12 9.71
CA LYS A 743 36.50 13.39 8.74
C LYS A 743 36.09 12.04 9.33
N LYS A 744 34.88 11.58 9.02
CA LYS A 744 34.44 10.21 9.37
C LYS A 744 35.32 9.19 8.63
N ARG A 745 35.70 8.08 9.28
CA ARG A 745 36.47 6.98 8.68
C ARG A 745 35.57 6.12 7.77
N VAL A 746 35.04 6.72 6.70
CA VAL A 746 34.11 6.09 5.74
C VAL A 746 34.43 6.59 4.32
N VAL A 747 34.29 5.70 3.33
CA VAL A 747 34.47 6.02 1.93
C VAL A 747 33.37 7.01 1.49
N PRO A 748 33.69 8.12 0.80
CA PRO A 748 32.69 9.06 0.33
C PRO A 748 31.79 8.46 -0.76
N ILE A 749 30.49 8.83 -0.73
CA ILE A 749 29.54 8.45 -1.79
C ILE A 749 30.03 8.95 -3.17
N SER A 750 30.75 10.09 -3.22
CA SER A 750 31.36 10.61 -4.45
C SER A 750 32.41 9.68 -5.06
N GLU A 751 33.22 8.99 -4.25
CA GLU A 751 34.27 8.09 -4.74
C GLU A 751 33.69 6.73 -5.12
N ILE A 752 32.66 6.26 -4.41
CA ILE A 752 31.88 5.07 -4.78
C ILE A 752 31.18 5.31 -6.13
N ASN A 753 30.52 6.45 -6.31
CA ASN A 753 29.89 6.82 -7.59
C ASN A 753 30.92 6.85 -8.73
N LYS A 754 32.06 7.55 -8.56
CA LYS A 754 33.14 7.59 -9.57
C LYS A 754 33.67 6.19 -9.93
N ALA A 755 33.76 5.28 -8.97
CA ALA A 755 34.22 3.91 -9.20
C ALA A 755 33.19 3.08 -9.97
N MET A 756 31.90 3.26 -9.72
CA MET A 756 30.81 2.67 -10.51
C MET A 756 30.76 3.27 -11.92
N GLU A 757 30.74 4.60 -12.06
CA GLU A 757 30.76 5.33 -13.34
C GLU A 757 31.94 4.96 -14.26
N LYS A 758 33.07 4.54 -13.67
CA LYS A 758 34.28 4.10 -14.39
C LYS A 758 34.41 2.57 -14.54
N ASN A 759 33.39 1.78 -14.16
CA ASN A 759 33.40 0.31 -14.20
C ASN A 759 34.57 -0.34 -13.41
N LEU A 760 35.00 0.28 -12.29
CA LEU A 760 36.11 -0.21 -11.46
C LEU A 760 35.67 -1.24 -10.40
N VAL A 761 34.37 -1.57 -10.37
CA VAL A 761 33.70 -2.41 -9.37
C VAL A 761 33.30 -3.74 -10.03
N ASN A 762 33.60 -4.86 -9.37
CA ASN A 762 33.24 -6.19 -9.85
C ASN A 762 31.77 -6.51 -9.49
N PRO A 763 30.87 -6.74 -10.47
CA PRO A 763 29.45 -6.93 -10.19
C PRO A 763 29.17 -8.10 -9.23
N LYS A 764 29.88 -9.23 -9.39
CA LYS A 764 29.69 -10.42 -8.55
C LYS A 764 30.16 -10.20 -7.11
N GLN A 765 31.21 -9.42 -6.89
CA GLN A 765 31.64 -9.06 -5.54
C GLN A 765 30.69 -8.05 -4.89
N LEU A 766 30.20 -7.06 -5.65
CA LEU A 766 29.22 -6.09 -5.17
C LEU A 766 27.91 -6.77 -4.73
N HIS A 767 27.41 -7.72 -5.54
CA HIS A 767 26.26 -8.55 -5.18
C HIS A 767 26.51 -9.38 -3.91
N ARG A 768 27.67 -10.04 -3.78
CA ARG A 768 28.04 -10.78 -2.56
C ARG A 768 28.08 -9.88 -1.32
N ALA A 769 28.64 -8.68 -1.45
CA ALA A 769 28.71 -7.70 -0.36
C ALA A 769 27.29 -7.34 0.11
N LEU A 770 26.42 -6.89 -0.81
CA LEU A 770 25.02 -6.60 -0.52
C LEU A 770 24.30 -7.77 0.17
N VAL A 771 24.44 -9.00 -0.34
CA VAL A 771 23.83 -10.19 0.27
C VAL A 771 24.39 -10.48 1.66
N SER A 772 25.68 -10.24 1.92
CA SER A 772 26.28 -10.52 3.25
C SER A 772 25.68 -9.65 4.37
N PHE A 773 25.48 -8.35 4.14
CA PHE A 773 24.90 -7.43 5.14
C PHE A 773 23.46 -7.75 5.52
N THR A 774 22.75 -8.50 4.66
CA THR A 774 21.39 -8.97 4.92
C THR A 774 21.35 -10.25 5.77
N LYS A 775 22.49 -10.94 5.94
CA LYS A 775 22.63 -12.18 6.72
C LYS A 775 23.31 -11.98 8.07
N ASP A 776 23.85 -10.78 8.33
CA ASP A 776 24.27 -10.34 9.67
C ASP A 776 23.05 -10.32 10.60
N GLY A 777 22.92 -11.32 11.48
CA GLY A 777 21.75 -11.59 12.33
C GLY A 777 21.42 -10.59 13.44
N LYS A 778 21.69 -9.29 13.22
CA LYS A 778 21.24 -8.18 14.07
C LYS A 778 19.79 -7.86 13.71
N SER A 779 18.86 -8.15 14.62
CA SER A 779 17.41 -8.06 14.41
C SER A 779 16.95 -6.79 13.67
N GLY A 780 17.40 -5.61 14.11
CA GLY A 780 17.02 -4.33 13.50
C GLY A 780 17.45 -4.14 12.03
N LEU A 781 18.55 -4.76 11.60
CA LEU A 781 18.96 -4.76 10.18
C LEU A 781 18.16 -5.76 9.35
N TRP A 782 17.82 -6.92 9.92
CA TRP A 782 16.93 -7.88 9.27
C TRP A 782 15.55 -7.27 9.00
N ASP A 783 14.96 -6.61 10.00
CA ASP A 783 13.66 -5.95 9.85
C ASP A 783 13.69 -4.80 8.81
N TYR A 784 14.84 -4.16 8.58
CA TYR A 784 15.02 -3.17 7.50
C TYR A 784 14.99 -3.81 6.11
N PHE A 785 15.74 -4.91 5.89
CA PHE A 785 15.73 -5.61 4.60
C PHE A 785 14.44 -6.40 4.34
N LEU A 786 13.78 -6.90 5.39
CA LEU A 786 12.43 -7.47 5.31
C LEU A 786 11.41 -6.42 4.85
N SER A 787 11.53 -5.18 5.34
CA SER A 787 10.68 -4.06 4.89
C SER A 787 10.90 -3.71 3.41
N LEU A 788 12.15 -3.77 2.92
CA LEU A 788 12.47 -3.56 1.51
C LEU A 788 11.96 -4.70 0.62
N ALA A 789 12.17 -5.96 1.00
CA ALA A 789 11.67 -7.12 0.25
C ALA A 789 10.12 -7.17 0.25
N GLY A 790 9.48 -6.78 1.34
CA GLY A 790 8.03 -6.57 1.43
C GLY A 790 7.54 -5.42 0.54
N LEU A 791 8.26 -4.28 0.50
CA LEU A 791 7.95 -3.19 -0.42
C LEU A 791 8.03 -3.64 -1.88
N SER A 792 9.01 -4.47 -2.25
CA SER A 792 9.08 -5.08 -3.60
C SER A 792 7.84 -5.92 -3.91
N ALA A 793 7.41 -6.76 -2.97
CA ALA A 793 6.23 -7.62 -3.15
C ALA A 793 4.93 -6.82 -3.24
N ALA A 794 4.84 -5.69 -2.51
CA ALA A 794 3.76 -4.72 -2.65
C ALA A 794 3.81 -3.98 -4.01
N CYS A 795 4.99 -3.70 -4.56
CA CYS A 795 5.15 -3.11 -5.89
C CYS A 795 4.66 -4.07 -6.98
N ASP A 796 5.20 -5.29 -6.99
CA ASP A 796 4.83 -6.32 -7.96
C ASP A 796 3.32 -6.63 -7.93
N LEU A 797 2.71 -6.61 -6.74
CA LEU A 797 1.26 -6.77 -6.57
C LEU A 797 0.47 -5.57 -7.10
N TYR A 798 0.83 -4.34 -6.74
CA TYR A 798 0.06 -3.16 -7.13
C TYR A 798 0.23 -2.78 -8.61
N GLU A 799 1.27 -3.27 -9.30
CA GLU A 799 1.38 -3.21 -10.76
C GLU A 799 0.24 -3.98 -11.48
N GLU A 800 -0.36 -5.01 -10.85
CA GLU A 800 -1.51 -5.76 -11.39
C GLU A 800 -2.89 -5.23 -10.93
N LEU A 801 -2.96 -4.15 -10.14
CA LEU A 801 -4.20 -3.70 -9.47
C LEU A 801 -4.78 -2.36 -9.98
N ASP A 802 -4.53 -1.99 -11.24
CA ASP A 802 -5.23 -0.93 -12.01
C ASP A 802 -5.58 0.35 -11.20
N ASP A 803 -4.62 1.27 -11.05
CA ASP A 803 -4.79 2.54 -10.30
C ASP A 803 -5.25 2.36 -8.83
N ALA A 804 -4.91 1.22 -8.19
CA ALA A 804 -5.07 1.03 -6.75
C ALA A 804 -4.27 2.08 -5.94
N THR A 805 -4.83 2.49 -4.80
CA THR A 805 -4.22 3.52 -3.94
C THR A 805 -4.10 3.05 -2.49
N ILE A 806 -3.14 3.62 -1.78
CA ILE A 806 -2.64 3.21 -0.47
C ILE A 806 -3.00 4.27 0.59
N SER A 807 -3.33 3.83 1.80
CA SER A 807 -3.55 4.67 2.97
C SER A 807 -2.26 5.36 3.40
N PRO A 808 -2.22 6.70 3.52
CA PRO A 808 -0.99 7.41 3.86
C PRO A 808 -0.52 7.11 5.30
N LYS A 809 -1.41 6.60 6.18
CA LYS A 809 -1.04 6.09 7.52
C LYS A 809 0.14 5.10 7.48
N ILE A 810 0.23 4.28 6.44
CA ILE A 810 1.30 3.29 6.26
C ILE A 810 2.69 3.95 6.23
N THR A 811 2.82 5.16 5.71
CA THR A 811 4.10 5.88 5.69
C THR A 811 4.69 6.12 7.08
N THR A 812 3.88 6.06 8.15
CA THR A 812 4.29 6.23 9.55
C THR A 812 4.36 4.93 10.35
N LEU A 813 4.29 3.76 9.69
CA LEU A 813 4.32 2.44 10.32
C LEU A 813 5.46 1.58 9.74
N PRO A 814 6.19 0.79 10.56
CA PRO A 814 7.25 -0.09 10.07
C PRO A 814 6.66 -1.32 9.36
N LEU A 815 7.01 -1.51 8.07
CA LEU A 815 6.49 -2.61 7.25
C LEU A 815 6.79 -3.99 7.85
N SER A 816 8.00 -4.21 8.38
CA SER A 816 8.43 -5.46 9.02
C SER A 816 7.66 -5.88 10.28
N GLY A 817 6.87 -4.97 10.86
CA GLY A 817 5.95 -5.27 11.96
C GLY A 817 4.60 -5.85 11.51
N SER A 818 4.26 -5.73 10.22
CA SER A 818 2.94 -6.13 9.70
C SER A 818 2.76 -7.65 9.63
N LYS A 819 1.53 -8.11 9.89
CA LYS A 819 1.20 -9.53 10.03
C LYS A 819 1.37 -10.33 8.73
N TRP A 820 1.24 -9.68 7.58
CA TRP A 820 1.41 -10.32 6.27
C TRP A 820 2.87 -10.70 5.95
N LEU A 821 3.84 -10.16 6.68
CA LEU A 821 5.27 -10.50 6.56
C LEU A 821 5.80 -11.46 7.65
N VAL A 822 4.99 -11.82 8.65
CA VAL A 822 5.48 -12.56 9.85
C VAL A 822 6.08 -13.93 9.51
N ASP A 823 5.43 -14.72 8.66
CA ASP A 823 5.89 -16.07 8.30
C ASP A 823 7.14 -16.07 7.40
N GLN A 824 7.47 -14.93 6.79
CA GLN A 824 8.55 -14.81 5.78
C GLN A 824 9.95 -14.71 6.41
N LYS A 825 10.04 -14.58 7.75
CA LYS A 825 11.30 -14.37 8.49
C LYS A 825 12.31 -15.54 8.41
N PHE A 826 11.96 -16.66 7.78
CA PHE A 826 12.81 -17.84 7.62
C PHE A 826 12.95 -18.36 6.18
N VAL A 827 12.36 -17.69 5.17
CA VAL A 827 12.14 -18.29 3.84
C VAL A 827 13.12 -17.79 2.76
N ASN A 828 13.46 -16.50 2.74
CA ASN A 828 14.27 -15.93 1.64
C ASN A 828 15.80 -16.12 1.82
N ASN A 829 16.35 -17.09 1.09
CA ASN A 829 17.81 -17.32 0.99
C ASN A 829 18.60 -16.14 0.39
N ASN A 830 17.93 -15.23 -0.33
CA ASN A 830 18.49 -13.96 -0.82
C ASN A 830 17.42 -12.85 -0.74
N PRO A 831 17.48 -11.93 0.25
CA PRO A 831 16.50 -10.86 0.44
C PRO A 831 16.74 -9.63 -0.46
N LEU A 832 17.52 -9.75 -1.53
CA LEU A 832 17.46 -8.82 -2.66
C LEU A 832 16.21 -9.04 -3.52
N HIS A 833 15.68 -10.26 -3.57
CA HIS A 833 14.48 -10.58 -4.35
C HIS A 833 13.19 -10.19 -3.61
N SER A 834 12.16 -9.97 -4.41
CA SER A 834 10.77 -9.82 -3.94
C SER A 834 10.26 -11.07 -3.19
N ILE A 835 9.31 -10.86 -2.28
CA ILE A 835 8.71 -11.93 -1.46
C ILE A 835 7.56 -12.61 -2.22
N GLN A 836 7.62 -13.93 -2.35
CA GLN A 836 6.52 -14.72 -2.90
C GLN A 836 5.39 -14.85 -1.85
N MET A 837 4.29 -14.13 -2.08
CA MET A 837 3.13 -14.10 -1.20
C MET A 837 2.08 -15.15 -1.56
N LYS A 838 1.56 -15.87 -0.56
CA LYS A 838 0.35 -16.72 -0.70
C LYS A 838 -0.92 -15.85 -0.80
N ARG A 839 -2.06 -16.43 -1.21
CA ARG A 839 -3.34 -15.69 -1.41
C ARG A 839 -3.82 -14.95 -0.15
N ASP A 840 -3.68 -15.59 1.02
CA ASP A 840 -3.97 -15.01 2.33
C ASP A 840 -3.03 -13.85 2.67
N GLN A 841 -1.74 -13.98 2.37
CA GLN A 841 -0.75 -12.90 2.51
C GLN A 841 -1.01 -11.74 1.54
N VAL A 842 -1.43 -12.00 0.29
CA VAL A 842 -1.84 -10.97 -0.68
C VAL A 842 -3.05 -10.19 -0.14
N PHE A 843 -4.10 -10.87 0.31
CA PHE A 843 -5.28 -10.22 0.87
C PHE A 843 -4.99 -9.44 2.17
N ALA A 844 -4.08 -9.94 3.02
CA ALA A 844 -3.62 -9.22 4.20
C ALA A 844 -2.76 -7.99 3.82
N CYS A 845 -1.91 -8.09 2.80
CA CYS A 845 -1.13 -6.98 2.24
C CYS A 845 -2.04 -5.88 1.68
N VAL A 846 -3.06 -6.23 0.90
CA VAL A 846 -4.08 -5.28 0.39
C VAL A 846 -4.88 -4.65 1.53
N SER A 847 -5.25 -5.42 2.56
CA SER A 847 -5.97 -4.89 3.74
C SER A 847 -5.13 -3.85 4.48
N TYR A 848 -3.87 -4.18 4.73
CA TYR A 848 -2.89 -3.31 5.35
C TYR A 848 -2.69 -2.04 4.49
N LEU A 849 -2.43 -2.18 3.19
CA LEU A 849 -2.10 -1.04 2.33
C LEU A 849 -3.32 -0.15 2.00
N ASP A 850 -4.50 -0.68 1.68
CA ASP A 850 -5.67 0.16 1.32
C ASP A 850 -6.27 0.86 2.56
N SER A 851 -6.45 0.15 3.67
CA SER A 851 -7.23 0.64 4.83
C SER A 851 -6.42 0.88 6.10
N ALA A 852 -5.13 0.50 6.14
CA ALA A 852 -4.27 0.51 7.33
C ALA A 852 -4.73 -0.41 8.47
N GLN A 853 -5.39 -1.52 8.13
CA GLN A 853 -5.83 -2.54 9.08
C GLN A 853 -4.90 -3.76 9.06
N ASP A 854 -4.12 -3.94 10.13
CA ASP A 854 -3.20 -5.07 10.29
C ASP A 854 -3.93 -6.28 10.91
N ILE A 855 -4.55 -7.07 10.04
CA ILE A 855 -5.40 -8.23 10.40
C ILE A 855 -4.58 -9.52 10.34
N ALA A 856 -4.88 -10.47 11.23
CA ALA A 856 -4.14 -11.73 11.29
C ALA A 856 -4.45 -12.67 10.10
N LEU A 857 -3.41 -13.33 9.57
CA LEU A 857 -3.48 -14.21 8.40
C LEU A 857 -4.56 -15.29 8.48
N HIS A 858 -4.92 -15.76 9.68
CA HIS A 858 -5.93 -16.80 9.86
C HIS A 858 -7.34 -16.38 9.38
N TYR A 859 -7.67 -15.08 9.41
CA TYR A 859 -8.95 -14.56 8.90
C TYR A 859 -9.04 -14.62 7.36
N PHE A 860 -7.90 -14.67 6.66
CA PHE A 860 -7.84 -14.57 5.18
C PHE A 860 -7.87 -15.92 4.46
N LYS A 861 -7.82 -17.05 5.17
CA LYS A 861 -7.75 -18.41 4.57
C LYS A 861 -8.83 -18.66 3.51
N ASN A 862 -10.08 -18.37 3.88
CA ASN A 862 -11.27 -18.60 3.06
C ASN A 862 -11.78 -17.31 2.38
N VAL A 863 -11.02 -16.20 2.48
CA VAL A 863 -11.42 -14.94 1.83
C VAL A 863 -11.26 -15.10 0.32
N MET A 864 -12.33 -14.80 -0.41
CA MET A 864 -12.36 -14.79 -1.88
C MET A 864 -12.23 -13.40 -2.48
N GLY A 865 -12.59 -12.35 -1.72
CA GLY A 865 -12.37 -10.97 -2.10
C GLY A 865 -12.55 -10.00 -0.94
N ILE A 866 -12.22 -8.73 -1.16
CA ILE A 866 -12.23 -7.66 -0.17
C ILE A 866 -12.81 -6.39 -0.79
N SER A 867 -13.78 -5.77 -0.13
CA SER A 867 -14.26 -4.42 -0.49
C SER A 867 -13.65 -3.37 0.44
N SER A 868 -13.08 -2.31 -0.13
CA SER A 868 -12.64 -1.13 0.63
C SER A 868 -12.82 0.16 -0.17
N GLY A 869 -13.65 1.07 0.33
CA GLY A 869 -13.95 2.37 -0.29
C GLY A 869 -14.59 2.27 -1.67
N ASP A 870 -13.79 2.43 -2.73
CA ASP A 870 -14.19 2.40 -4.15
C ASP A 870 -13.65 1.18 -4.92
N SER A 871 -13.07 0.21 -4.20
CA SER A 871 -12.34 -0.91 -4.78
C SER A 871 -12.81 -2.26 -4.20
N ILE A 872 -13.07 -3.22 -5.08
CA ILE A 872 -13.22 -4.65 -4.76
C ILE A 872 -11.99 -5.39 -5.27
N TYR A 873 -11.22 -5.99 -4.39
CA TYR A 873 -10.06 -6.81 -4.73
C TYR A 873 -10.47 -8.28 -4.62
N VAL A 874 -10.44 -9.05 -5.72
CA VAL A 874 -10.97 -10.43 -5.76
C VAL A 874 -9.95 -11.40 -6.36
N ALA A 875 -9.92 -12.65 -5.88
CA ALA A 875 -9.04 -13.67 -6.42
C ALA A 875 -9.38 -13.92 -7.91
N ALA A 876 -8.36 -13.93 -8.78
CA ALA A 876 -8.54 -13.93 -10.23
C ALA A 876 -9.33 -15.17 -10.72
N ALA A 877 -9.22 -16.29 -10.01
CA ALA A 877 -9.95 -17.54 -10.26
C ALA A 877 -11.49 -17.45 -10.18
N LEU A 878 -12.07 -16.34 -9.71
CA LEU A 878 -13.53 -16.07 -9.82
C LEU A 878 -13.90 -15.36 -11.14
N LEU A 879 -12.91 -14.91 -11.92
CA LEU A 879 -13.06 -14.02 -13.08
C LEU A 879 -12.40 -14.57 -14.36
N ASP A 880 -11.94 -15.82 -14.33
CA ASP A 880 -11.18 -16.47 -15.41
C ASP A 880 -11.80 -17.81 -15.79
N ASP A 881 -11.55 -18.26 -17.02
CA ASP A 881 -11.79 -19.65 -17.41
C ASP A 881 -10.85 -20.57 -16.61
N PRO A 882 -11.32 -21.70 -16.03
CA PRO A 882 -10.47 -22.61 -15.26
C PRO A 882 -9.32 -23.24 -16.08
N LEU A 883 -9.37 -23.18 -17.41
CA LEU A 883 -8.31 -23.63 -18.32
C LEU A 883 -7.16 -22.62 -18.50
N GLU A 884 -7.30 -21.38 -18.01
CA GLU A 884 -6.22 -20.40 -17.94
C GLU A 884 -5.31 -20.67 -16.74
N LEU A 885 -4.03 -20.93 -17.00
CA LEU A 885 -3.03 -21.26 -15.97
C LEU A 885 -2.49 -20.00 -15.29
N HIS A 886 -3.22 -19.49 -14.30
CA HIS A 886 -2.79 -18.37 -13.44
C HIS A 886 -2.28 -18.81 -12.06
N PRO A 887 -1.35 -18.06 -11.44
CA PRO A 887 -0.94 -18.27 -10.06
C PRO A 887 -2.12 -18.19 -9.07
N ARG A 888 -2.26 -19.16 -8.15
CA ARG A 888 -3.38 -19.25 -7.18
C ARG A 888 -3.48 -18.09 -6.17
N ASN A 889 -2.44 -17.27 -6.08
CA ASN A 889 -2.35 -16.04 -5.29
C ASN A 889 -2.77 -14.78 -6.06
N ARG A 890 -3.02 -14.86 -7.37
CA ARG A 890 -3.35 -13.71 -8.21
C ARG A 890 -4.69 -13.08 -7.80
N VAL A 891 -4.70 -11.77 -7.65
CA VAL A 891 -5.86 -10.94 -7.30
C VAL A 891 -6.02 -9.84 -8.36
N ARG A 892 -7.26 -9.45 -8.66
CA ARG A 892 -7.59 -8.32 -9.54
C ARG A 892 -8.38 -7.28 -8.79
N ARG A 893 -8.22 -6.01 -9.18
CA ARG A 893 -9.09 -4.91 -8.75
C ARG A 893 -10.30 -4.81 -9.68
N ILE A 894 -11.47 -4.65 -9.09
CA ILE A 894 -12.69 -4.17 -9.75
C ILE A 894 -12.98 -2.78 -9.15
N VAL A 895 -13.18 -1.79 -10.02
CA VAL A 895 -13.74 -0.49 -9.61
C VAL A 895 -15.18 -0.71 -9.15
N GLY A 896 -15.47 -0.43 -7.88
CA GLY A 896 -16.75 -0.73 -7.26
C GLY A 896 -16.64 -1.03 -5.77
N ASN A 897 -17.78 -1.19 -5.10
CA ASN A 897 -17.86 -1.53 -3.68
C ASN A 897 -19.16 -2.29 -3.38
N VAL A 898 -19.22 -2.95 -2.22
CA VAL A 898 -20.41 -3.71 -1.79
C VAL A 898 -21.44 -2.86 -1.01
N GLY A 899 -21.30 -1.53 -1.01
CA GLY A 899 -22.14 -0.58 -0.29
C GLY A 899 -21.96 -0.54 1.24
N LYS A 900 -21.31 -1.53 1.85
CA LYS A 900 -21.07 -1.60 3.31
C LYS A 900 -19.82 -0.82 3.76
N PRO A 901 -19.85 -0.20 4.96
CA PRO A 901 -18.77 0.63 5.48
C PRO A 901 -17.55 -0.20 5.95
N GLY A 902 -16.39 0.46 6.03
CA GLY A 902 -15.15 -0.12 6.55
C GLY A 902 -14.42 -1.02 5.55
N LEU A 903 -13.69 -2.00 6.08
CA LEU A 903 -13.06 -3.08 5.31
C LEU A 903 -13.95 -4.34 5.38
N VAL A 904 -14.40 -4.85 4.24
CA VAL A 904 -15.30 -6.01 4.19
C VAL A 904 -14.58 -7.20 3.56
N LEU A 905 -14.35 -8.25 4.35
CA LEU A 905 -13.73 -9.51 3.93
C LEU A 905 -14.84 -10.47 3.47
N LEU A 906 -14.88 -10.79 2.18
CA LEU A 906 -15.90 -11.64 1.57
C LEU A 906 -15.49 -13.12 1.69
N VAL A 907 -16.31 -13.91 2.37
CA VAL A 907 -16.12 -15.36 2.54
C VAL A 907 -17.31 -16.14 1.98
N PRO A 908 -17.10 -17.32 1.36
CA PRO A 908 -18.18 -18.16 0.89
C PRO A 908 -18.98 -18.75 2.08
N PRO A 909 -20.27 -19.08 1.89
CA PRO A 909 -21.04 -19.80 2.90
C PRO A 909 -20.44 -21.20 3.14
N PRO A 910 -20.52 -21.76 4.36
CA PRO A 910 -19.91 -23.04 4.69
C PRO A 910 -20.58 -24.24 3.99
N ASN A 911 -21.84 -24.10 3.56
CA ASN A 911 -22.60 -25.13 2.85
C ASN A 911 -23.40 -24.51 1.68
N PRO A 912 -22.77 -24.26 0.51
CA PRO A 912 -23.46 -23.82 -0.70
C PRO A 912 -24.60 -24.79 -1.09
N VAL A 913 -25.79 -24.27 -1.34
CA VAL A 913 -27.01 -25.05 -1.62
C VAL A 913 -27.17 -25.22 -3.14
N PHE A 914 -27.79 -26.31 -3.60
CA PHE A 914 -28.14 -26.49 -5.00
C PHE A 914 -29.60 -26.92 -5.18
N ARG A 915 -30.17 -26.60 -6.35
CA ARG A 915 -31.53 -26.98 -6.71
C ARG A 915 -31.64 -28.50 -6.76
N LYS A 916 -32.57 -29.06 -6.00
CA LYS A 916 -32.95 -30.46 -6.15
C LYS A 916 -33.68 -30.64 -7.50
N PRO A 917 -33.38 -31.68 -8.30
CA PRO A 917 -34.19 -32.01 -9.47
C PRO A 917 -35.67 -32.12 -9.10
N LYS A 918 -36.58 -31.61 -9.93
CA LYS A 918 -38.02 -31.80 -9.66
C LYS A 918 -38.40 -33.22 -10.05
N ALA A 919 -39.19 -33.89 -9.20
CA ALA A 919 -39.66 -35.25 -9.45
C ALA A 919 -40.55 -35.37 -10.72
N GLU A 920 -41.01 -34.25 -11.28
CA GLU A 920 -41.80 -34.18 -12.52
C GLU A 920 -40.93 -34.12 -13.80
N ASP A 921 -39.68 -33.66 -13.69
CA ASP A 921 -38.78 -33.41 -14.83
C ASP A 921 -38.06 -34.68 -15.35
N TRP A 922 -38.29 -35.85 -14.73
CA TRP A 922 -37.64 -37.15 -15.04
C TRP A 922 -37.69 -37.57 -16.52
N ARG A 923 -38.66 -37.04 -17.28
CA ARG A 923 -38.82 -37.31 -18.71
C ARG A 923 -37.72 -36.65 -19.57
N ILE A 924 -37.04 -35.64 -19.05
CA ILE A 924 -35.97 -34.92 -19.74
C ILE A 924 -34.67 -35.73 -19.68
N CYS A 925 -34.26 -36.19 -18.48
CA CYS A 925 -33.01 -36.93 -18.24
C CYS A 925 -32.88 -38.20 -19.11
N ASN A 926 -34.00 -38.87 -19.43
CA ASN A 926 -34.02 -40.08 -20.25
C ASN A 926 -33.73 -39.86 -21.76
N SER A 927 -33.45 -38.62 -22.20
CA SER A 927 -33.28 -38.27 -23.61
C SER A 927 -31.87 -37.82 -24.03
N ARG A 928 -30.85 -38.04 -23.16
CA ARG A 928 -29.44 -37.71 -23.45
C ARG A 928 -28.97 -38.30 -24.79
N GLN A 929 -28.50 -37.43 -25.67
CA GLN A 929 -27.94 -37.81 -26.97
C GLN A 929 -26.52 -38.37 -26.82
N SER A 930 -26.08 -39.18 -27.78
CA SER A 930 -24.67 -39.59 -27.89
C SER A 930 -23.83 -38.41 -28.40
N TYR A 931 -22.60 -38.25 -27.91
CA TYR A 931 -21.71 -37.18 -28.37
C TYR A 931 -21.35 -37.35 -29.86
N ASP A 932 -21.29 -36.26 -30.63
CA ASP A 932 -20.99 -36.31 -32.07
C ASP A 932 -19.51 -36.01 -32.40
N GLY A 933 -18.68 -35.84 -31.38
CA GLY A 933 -17.28 -35.46 -31.52
C GLY A 933 -17.03 -33.96 -31.77
N LYS A 934 -18.04 -33.08 -31.67
CA LYS A 934 -17.90 -31.63 -31.89
C LYS A 934 -18.13 -30.82 -30.60
N PRO A 935 -17.28 -29.83 -30.29
CA PRO A 935 -17.52 -28.91 -29.20
C PRO A 935 -18.66 -27.93 -29.55
N ALA A 936 -19.50 -27.60 -28.58
CA ALA A 936 -20.63 -26.67 -28.71
C ALA A 936 -20.93 -26.02 -27.35
N ASP A 937 -21.69 -24.92 -27.33
CA ASP A 937 -22.29 -24.37 -26.11
C ASP A 937 -23.80 -24.61 -26.10
N TRP A 938 -24.29 -25.32 -25.10
CA TRP A 938 -25.73 -25.44 -24.80
C TRP A 938 -26.15 -24.60 -23.58
N PHE A 939 -25.17 -23.91 -22.96
CA PHE A 939 -25.29 -23.20 -21.70
C PHE A 939 -25.20 -21.67 -21.86
N GLU A 940 -25.36 -21.12 -23.07
CA GLU A 940 -25.29 -19.68 -23.41
C GLU A 940 -26.00 -18.75 -22.41
N GLY A 941 -27.14 -19.20 -21.87
CA GLY A 941 -27.95 -18.45 -20.90
C GLY A 941 -27.39 -18.45 -19.46
N THR A 942 -26.19 -18.97 -19.21
CA THR A 942 -25.61 -19.13 -17.87
C THR A 942 -24.90 -17.85 -17.40
N SER A 943 -25.25 -17.40 -16.21
CA SER A 943 -24.67 -16.23 -15.55
C SER A 943 -24.28 -16.57 -14.11
N LEU A 944 -23.10 -16.11 -13.69
CA LEU A 944 -22.70 -16.06 -12.29
C LEU A 944 -23.11 -14.71 -11.71
N SER A 945 -23.58 -14.69 -10.46
CA SER A 945 -23.92 -13.49 -9.68
C SER A 945 -23.37 -13.61 -8.26
N ILE A 946 -23.09 -12.48 -7.60
CA ILE A 946 -22.75 -12.46 -6.17
C ILE A 946 -23.82 -11.74 -5.34
N SER A 947 -24.15 -12.31 -4.19
CA SER A 947 -25.05 -11.73 -3.19
C SER A 947 -24.42 -11.79 -1.80
N PHE A 948 -25.00 -11.09 -0.84
CA PHE A 948 -24.55 -11.06 0.55
C PHE A 948 -25.73 -11.43 1.45
N THR A 949 -25.50 -12.27 2.46
CA THR A 949 -26.52 -12.59 3.47
C THR A 949 -26.48 -11.54 4.59
N ASP A 950 -27.39 -11.64 5.56
CA ASP A 950 -27.32 -10.80 6.77
C ASP A 950 -26.20 -11.24 7.74
N TRP A 951 -25.52 -12.37 7.49
CA TRP A 951 -24.42 -12.83 8.34
C TRP A 951 -23.15 -12.00 8.13
N HIS A 952 -22.72 -11.35 9.20
CA HIS A 952 -21.47 -10.61 9.28
C HIS A 952 -20.93 -10.63 10.71
N VAL A 953 -19.60 -10.58 10.85
CA VAL A 953 -18.91 -10.63 12.16
C VAL A 953 -17.75 -9.64 12.15
N ALA A 954 -17.65 -8.81 13.18
CA ALA A 954 -16.54 -7.87 13.34
C ALA A 954 -15.20 -8.60 13.50
N VAL A 955 -14.15 -8.10 12.85
CA VAL A 955 -12.80 -8.68 12.90
C VAL A 955 -11.97 -7.96 13.95
N GLU A 956 -11.27 -8.69 14.81
CA GLU A 956 -10.36 -8.11 15.79
C GLU A 956 -9.08 -7.57 15.09
N VAL A 957 -8.76 -6.31 15.35
CA VAL A 957 -7.53 -5.65 14.87
C VAL A 957 -6.67 -5.26 16.08
N ASP A 958 -5.37 -5.60 16.04
CA ASP A 958 -4.43 -5.33 17.14
C ASP A 958 -4.01 -3.84 17.22
N GLN A 959 -4.97 -2.94 17.45
CA GLN A 959 -4.71 -1.54 17.78
C GLN A 959 -4.97 -1.30 19.27
N ARG A 960 -3.90 -1.41 20.07
CA ARG A 960 -3.92 -1.50 21.55
C ARG A 960 -4.56 -0.32 22.31
N ASP A 961 -4.92 0.76 21.63
CA ASP A 961 -5.39 2.03 22.21
C ASP A 961 -6.85 2.41 21.86
N GLN A 962 -7.58 1.57 21.13
CA GLN A 962 -8.78 2.02 20.39
C GLN A 962 -10.06 1.21 20.67
N SER A 963 -10.76 1.57 21.75
CA SER A 963 -12.15 1.18 22.02
C SER A 963 -13.15 2.00 21.18
N HIS A 964 -13.13 1.80 19.86
CA HIS A 964 -14.06 2.43 18.92
C HIS A 964 -15.49 1.87 19.06
N ARG A 965 -16.48 2.69 18.69
CA ARG A 965 -17.91 2.29 18.67
C ARG A 965 -18.33 1.60 17.36
N THR A 966 -17.48 1.59 16.35
CA THR A 966 -17.74 1.02 15.02
C THR A 966 -16.63 0.04 14.66
N SER A 967 -16.99 -1.11 14.07
CA SER A 967 -16.03 -2.05 13.49
C SER A 967 -15.33 -1.42 12.27
N GLU A 968 -14.00 -1.35 12.28
CA GLU A 968 -13.24 -0.88 11.11
C GLU A 968 -13.03 -1.98 10.05
N ALA A 969 -13.21 -3.25 10.45
CA ALA A 969 -13.19 -4.42 9.57
C ALA A 969 -14.25 -5.47 9.98
N GLN A 970 -14.80 -6.18 9.00
CA GLN A 970 -15.76 -7.28 9.21
C GLN A 970 -15.59 -8.41 8.19
N LEU A 971 -15.89 -9.64 8.60
CA LEU A 971 -16.22 -10.75 7.72
C LEU A 971 -17.68 -10.62 7.30
N HIS A 972 -17.97 -10.88 6.02
CA HIS A 972 -19.33 -10.90 5.48
C HIS A 972 -19.49 -12.14 4.60
N GLU A 973 -20.53 -12.93 4.87
CA GLU A 973 -20.87 -14.09 4.04
C GLU A 973 -21.41 -13.62 2.68
N ALA A 974 -20.76 -14.14 1.63
CA ALA A 974 -20.96 -13.74 0.25
C ALA A 974 -21.20 -15.00 -0.59
N VAL A 975 -22.37 -15.08 -1.21
CA VAL A 975 -22.82 -16.26 -1.96
C VAL A 975 -22.62 -16.00 -3.44
N VAL A 976 -21.81 -16.84 -4.10
CA VAL A 976 -21.69 -16.87 -5.57
C VAL A 976 -22.70 -17.89 -6.09
N SER A 977 -23.66 -17.42 -6.88
CA SER A 977 -24.77 -18.23 -7.40
C SER A 977 -24.71 -18.37 -8.91
N VAL A 978 -24.99 -19.58 -9.39
CA VAL A 978 -25.16 -19.96 -10.79
C VAL A 978 -26.64 -19.79 -11.14
N HIS A 979 -26.91 -19.00 -12.19
CA HIS A 979 -28.23 -18.87 -12.79
C HIS A 979 -28.18 -19.30 -14.25
N SER A 980 -29.30 -19.84 -14.77
CA SER A 980 -29.50 -20.05 -16.21
C SER A 980 -30.82 -19.44 -16.65
N ARG A 981 -30.76 -18.57 -17.67
CA ARG A 981 -31.90 -17.80 -18.20
C ARG A 981 -32.67 -17.07 -17.08
N GLY A 982 -31.92 -16.55 -16.10
CA GLY A 982 -32.41 -15.87 -14.90
C GLY A 982 -32.79 -16.78 -13.71
N GLN A 983 -33.10 -18.06 -13.93
CA GLN A 983 -33.45 -18.98 -12.85
C GLN A 983 -32.21 -19.44 -12.07
N TRP A 984 -32.28 -19.44 -10.74
CA TRP A 984 -31.24 -19.98 -9.87
C TRP A 984 -31.10 -21.51 -10.05
N ILE A 985 -29.84 -21.97 -10.05
CA ILE A 985 -29.45 -23.38 -10.22
C ILE A 985 -28.74 -23.88 -8.95
N ALA A 986 -27.69 -23.19 -8.50
CA ALA A 986 -26.89 -23.60 -7.35
C ALA A 986 -25.96 -22.47 -6.87
N ASP A 987 -25.54 -22.55 -5.62
CA ASP A 987 -24.45 -21.77 -5.05
C ASP A 987 -23.13 -22.56 -5.10
N VAL A 988 -22.01 -21.87 -5.29
CA VAL A 988 -20.69 -22.49 -5.52
C VAL A 988 -19.58 -21.85 -4.68
N ASP A 989 -18.73 -22.69 -4.08
CA ASP A 989 -17.40 -22.26 -3.61
C ASP A 989 -16.37 -22.62 -4.68
N ILE A 990 -16.04 -21.62 -5.49
CA ILE A 990 -15.07 -21.73 -6.59
C ILE A 990 -13.64 -21.95 -6.04
N LEU A 991 -13.30 -21.42 -4.86
CA LEU A 991 -11.94 -21.46 -4.33
C LEU A 991 -11.61 -22.74 -3.57
N ASP A 992 -12.60 -23.38 -2.94
CA ASP A 992 -12.49 -24.75 -2.43
C ASP A 992 -12.38 -25.75 -3.59
N ALA A 993 -13.27 -25.65 -4.59
CA ALA A 993 -13.28 -26.53 -5.75
C ALA A 993 -11.96 -26.45 -6.55
N LEU A 994 -11.52 -25.25 -6.94
CA LEU A 994 -10.25 -25.07 -7.65
C LEU A 994 -9.03 -25.30 -6.73
N GLY A 995 -9.19 -25.18 -5.41
CA GLY A 995 -8.15 -25.53 -4.43
C GLY A 995 -7.79 -27.02 -4.45
N LYS A 996 -8.79 -27.89 -4.66
CA LYS A 996 -8.70 -29.36 -4.71
C LYS A 996 -8.17 -29.94 -6.03
N SER A 997 -8.12 -29.13 -7.10
CA SER A 997 -7.41 -29.49 -8.34
C SER A 997 -5.91 -29.64 -8.10
N SER A 998 -5.20 -30.36 -8.97
CA SER A 998 -3.72 -30.37 -9.01
C SER A 998 -3.21 -30.22 -10.45
N ALA A 999 -1.95 -29.78 -10.58
CA ALA A 999 -1.21 -29.78 -11.85
C ALA A 999 -0.24 -30.97 -11.98
N SER A 1000 -0.18 -31.84 -10.97
CA SER A 1000 0.50 -33.14 -11.05
C SER A 1000 -0.40 -34.16 -11.75
N TRP A 1001 0.16 -34.91 -12.71
CA TRP A 1001 -0.53 -35.91 -13.54
C TRP A 1001 -1.03 -37.17 -12.77
N ASP A 1002 -0.98 -37.13 -11.44
CA ASP A 1002 -1.09 -38.27 -10.52
C ASP A 1002 -2.07 -37.96 -9.36
N HIS A 1003 -3.07 -37.08 -9.58
CA HIS A 1003 -4.04 -36.67 -8.56
C HIS A 1003 -5.46 -36.36 -9.11
N GLU A 1004 -6.17 -37.43 -9.50
CA GLU A 1004 -7.63 -37.70 -9.42
C GLU A 1004 -8.71 -36.69 -9.91
N TRP A 1005 -8.52 -35.36 -9.89
CA TRP A 1005 -9.62 -34.37 -10.01
C TRP A 1005 -9.40 -33.22 -11.01
N TYR A 1006 -8.33 -33.21 -11.80
CA TYR A 1006 -8.16 -32.23 -12.90
C TYR A 1006 -7.16 -32.69 -13.96
N TYR A 1007 -7.52 -32.58 -15.24
CA TYR A 1007 -6.64 -32.85 -16.37
C TYR A 1007 -6.97 -31.89 -17.53
N LYS A 1008 -5.94 -31.33 -18.17
CA LYS A 1008 -6.03 -30.45 -19.35
C LYS A 1008 -5.31 -31.13 -20.52
N HIS A 1009 -6.01 -31.29 -21.64
CA HIS A 1009 -5.48 -31.95 -22.84
C HIS A 1009 -5.69 -31.08 -24.06
N ASP A 1010 -4.58 -30.58 -24.64
CA ASP A 1010 -4.62 -30.00 -25.97
C ASP A 1010 -4.57 -31.15 -27.00
N CYS A 1011 -5.58 -31.27 -27.85
CA CYS A 1011 -5.75 -32.42 -28.75
C CYS A 1011 -4.73 -32.40 -29.90
N ALA A 1012 -3.89 -33.44 -30.00
CA ALA A 1012 -2.90 -33.58 -31.07
C ALA A 1012 -3.39 -34.40 -32.29
N HIS A 1013 -4.63 -34.89 -32.26
CA HIS A 1013 -5.19 -35.75 -33.31
C HIS A 1013 -5.63 -34.94 -34.53
N LYS A 1014 -5.34 -35.45 -35.73
CA LYS A 1014 -5.70 -34.78 -36.99
C LYS A 1014 -7.22 -34.79 -37.19
N GLU A 1015 -7.77 -33.66 -37.61
CA GLU A 1015 -9.23 -33.48 -37.69
C GLU A 1015 -9.95 -34.48 -38.61
N GLY A 1016 -9.24 -35.05 -39.59
CA GLY A 1016 -9.75 -36.03 -40.55
C GLY A 1016 -9.58 -37.51 -40.18
N THR A 1017 -9.09 -37.85 -38.98
CA THR A 1017 -8.99 -39.27 -38.52
C THR A 1017 -9.98 -39.65 -37.43
N ARG A 1018 -10.93 -38.76 -37.11
CA ARG A 1018 -12.04 -39.03 -36.18
C ARG A 1018 -12.77 -40.30 -36.62
N HIS A 1019 -12.67 -41.36 -35.84
CA HIS A 1019 -13.44 -42.58 -36.10
C HIS A 1019 -14.93 -42.30 -35.87
N GLU A 1020 -15.80 -43.07 -36.52
CA GLU A 1020 -17.23 -43.06 -36.21
C GLU A 1020 -17.45 -43.52 -34.75
N PRO A 1021 -18.47 -42.98 -34.04
CA PRO A 1021 -18.78 -43.42 -32.68
C PRO A 1021 -19.11 -44.92 -32.65
N ALA A 1022 -18.67 -45.62 -31.61
CA ALA A 1022 -19.43 -46.78 -31.15
C ALA A 1022 -20.78 -46.26 -30.62
N GLU A 1023 -21.89 -46.94 -30.94
CA GLU A 1023 -23.24 -46.39 -30.76
C GLU A 1023 -23.64 -46.11 -29.29
N GLU A 1024 -22.90 -46.64 -28.31
CA GLU A 1024 -23.26 -46.65 -26.88
C GLU A 1024 -22.33 -45.84 -25.94
N ASP A 1025 -21.15 -45.38 -26.38
CA ASP A 1025 -20.02 -45.11 -25.46
C ASP A 1025 -20.11 -43.86 -24.55
N VAL A 1026 -20.71 -42.73 -24.98
CA VAL A 1026 -20.73 -41.46 -24.18
C VAL A 1026 -21.97 -40.61 -24.41
N ARG A 1027 -22.60 -40.15 -23.32
CA ARG A 1027 -23.76 -39.24 -23.34
C ARG A 1027 -23.37 -37.76 -23.19
N THR A 1028 -24.12 -36.89 -23.86
CA THR A 1028 -24.01 -35.43 -23.66
C THR A 1028 -24.96 -34.93 -22.57
N ILE A 1029 -24.49 -33.94 -21.82
CA ILE A 1029 -25.30 -33.07 -20.95
C ILE A 1029 -25.44 -31.70 -21.64
N THR A 1030 -26.69 -31.32 -21.90
CA THR A 1030 -27.09 -30.08 -22.57
C THR A 1030 -27.86 -29.11 -21.66
N THR A 1031 -28.35 -29.59 -20.51
CA THR A 1031 -29.10 -28.76 -19.55
C THR A 1031 -28.57 -28.89 -18.12
N TRP A 1032 -28.83 -27.88 -17.28
CA TRP A 1032 -28.50 -27.93 -15.86
C TRP A 1032 -29.29 -29.00 -15.09
N ASP A 1033 -30.46 -29.40 -15.56
CA ASP A 1033 -31.25 -30.46 -14.92
C ASP A 1033 -30.68 -31.85 -15.26
N GLU A 1034 -30.28 -32.10 -16.52
CA GLU A 1034 -29.48 -33.28 -16.90
C GLU A 1034 -28.15 -33.36 -16.13
N PHE A 1035 -27.52 -32.21 -15.85
CA PHE A 1035 -26.32 -32.14 -15.02
C PHE A 1035 -26.64 -32.57 -13.60
N LEU A 1036 -27.61 -31.92 -12.94
CA LEU A 1036 -27.95 -32.11 -11.52
C LEU A 1036 -28.45 -33.53 -11.17
N ASP A 1037 -28.99 -34.27 -12.15
CA ASP A 1037 -29.37 -35.69 -12.06
C ASP A 1037 -28.22 -36.62 -11.59
N ASN A 1038 -26.96 -36.22 -11.86
CA ASN A 1038 -25.72 -36.94 -11.56
C ASN A 1038 -25.65 -38.41 -12.04
N PRO A 1039 -25.62 -38.65 -13.36
CA PRO A 1039 -25.42 -39.99 -13.93
C PRO A 1039 -24.17 -40.73 -13.40
N GLU A 1040 -24.24 -42.07 -13.34
CA GLU A 1040 -23.07 -42.92 -13.07
C GLU A 1040 -22.22 -43.20 -14.32
N GLU A 1041 -22.82 -43.06 -15.50
CA GLU A 1041 -22.20 -43.16 -16.82
C GLU A 1041 -21.23 -41.99 -17.09
N PRO A 1042 -20.16 -42.19 -17.90
CA PRO A 1042 -19.33 -41.09 -18.38
C PRO A 1042 -20.13 -40.08 -19.21
N VAL A 1043 -19.92 -38.78 -18.95
CA VAL A 1043 -20.71 -37.70 -19.58
C VAL A 1043 -19.87 -36.52 -20.05
N ILE A 1044 -20.29 -35.91 -21.15
CA ILE A 1044 -19.71 -34.70 -21.74
C ILE A 1044 -20.67 -33.51 -21.61
N VAL A 1045 -20.25 -32.47 -20.89
CA VAL A 1045 -20.95 -31.20 -20.73
C VAL A 1045 -20.46 -30.21 -21.80
N LEU A 1046 -21.39 -29.67 -22.58
CA LEU A 1046 -21.08 -28.85 -23.77
C LEU A 1046 -21.13 -27.35 -23.45
N THR A 1047 -19.99 -26.78 -23.05
CA THR A 1047 -19.80 -25.40 -22.58
C THR A 1047 -18.78 -24.60 -23.43
N HIS A 1048 -18.65 -24.92 -24.71
CA HIS A 1048 -17.52 -24.48 -25.52
C HIS A 1048 -17.47 -22.97 -25.71
N GLY A 1049 -16.33 -22.34 -25.39
CA GLY A 1049 -16.19 -20.87 -25.36
C GLY A 1049 -16.92 -20.16 -24.21
N ASN A 1050 -17.77 -20.87 -23.45
CA ASN A 1050 -18.54 -20.32 -22.33
C ASN A 1050 -17.84 -20.58 -20.99
N TRP A 1051 -16.84 -19.75 -20.68
CA TRP A 1051 -16.04 -19.86 -19.46
C TRP A 1051 -16.87 -19.84 -18.17
N LYS A 1052 -18.02 -19.16 -18.15
CA LYS A 1052 -18.93 -19.10 -17.00
C LYS A 1052 -19.60 -20.44 -16.74
N ALA A 1053 -20.15 -21.06 -17.79
CA ALA A 1053 -20.74 -22.39 -17.70
C ALA A 1053 -19.68 -23.43 -17.34
N ARG A 1054 -18.49 -23.36 -17.95
CA ARG A 1054 -17.34 -24.21 -17.63
C ARG A 1054 -16.92 -24.10 -16.16
N LEU A 1055 -16.73 -22.87 -15.65
CA LEU A 1055 -16.36 -22.61 -14.25
C LEU A 1055 -17.43 -23.12 -13.27
N ALA A 1056 -18.71 -22.89 -13.57
CA ALA A 1056 -19.83 -23.39 -12.78
C ALA A 1056 -19.89 -24.93 -12.76
N ALA A 1057 -19.73 -25.58 -13.92
CA ALA A 1057 -19.77 -27.04 -14.03
C ALA A 1057 -18.56 -27.70 -13.35
N VAL A 1058 -17.36 -27.12 -13.44
CA VAL A 1058 -16.17 -27.56 -12.69
C VAL A 1058 -16.42 -27.45 -11.18
N ALA A 1059 -16.90 -26.30 -10.70
CA ALA A 1059 -17.13 -26.08 -9.28
C ALA A 1059 -18.21 -27.03 -8.71
N LEU A 1060 -19.28 -27.29 -9.46
CA LEU A 1060 -20.34 -28.21 -9.04
C LEU A 1060 -19.91 -29.68 -9.13
N GLY A 1061 -19.17 -30.09 -10.17
CA GLY A 1061 -18.68 -31.47 -10.31
C GLY A 1061 -17.72 -31.86 -9.19
N VAL A 1062 -16.73 -31.01 -8.90
CA VAL A 1062 -15.80 -31.23 -7.77
C VAL A 1062 -16.55 -31.23 -6.43
N ARG A 1063 -17.59 -30.40 -6.27
CA ARG A 1063 -18.45 -30.37 -5.07
C ARG A 1063 -19.29 -31.64 -4.88
N ARG A 1064 -19.60 -32.38 -5.94
CA ARG A 1064 -20.29 -33.69 -5.88
C ARG A 1064 -19.34 -34.89 -5.74
N HIS A 1065 -18.02 -34.65 -5.81
CA HIS A 1065 -16.98 -35.68 -5.91
C HIS A 1065 -17.04 -36.47 -7.23
N ASP A 1066 -17.42 -35.82 -8.34
CA ASP A 1066 -17.31 -36.40 -9.69
C ASP A 1066 -15.93 -36.12 -10.30
N ARG A 1067 -15.42 -37.02 -11.15
CA ARG A 1067 -14.07 -36.89 -11.74
C ARG A 1067 -14.09 -35.90 -12.89
N VAL A 1068 -13.84 -34.63 -12.56
CA VAL A 1068 -13.88 -33.52 -13.52
C VAL A 1068 -12.62 -33.49 -14.41
N VAL A 1069 -12.83 -33.50 -15.72
CA VAL A 1069 -11.81 -33.28 -16.75
C VAL A 1069 -12.24 -32.09 -17.60
N ALA A 1070 -11.44 -31.03 -17.65
CA ALA A 1070 -11.77 -29.80 -18.38
C ALA A 1070 -10.82 -29.62 -19.57
N THR A 1071 -11.37 -29.36 -20.76
CA THR A 1071 -10.57 -29.20 -21.99
C THR A 1071 -11.20 -28.22 -22.96
N GLN A 1072 -10.41 -27.64 -23.87
CA GLN A 1072 -10.91 -26.85 -25.00
C GLN A 1072 -11.59 -27.71 -26.08
N GLY A 1073 -11.31 -29.02 -26.11
CA GLY A 1073 -11.85 -29.95 -27.10
C GLY A 1073 -11.43 -31.39 -26.84
N MET A 1074 -12.31 -32.34 -27.16
CA MET A 1074 -12.02 -33.77 -27.06
C MET A 1074 -12.64 -34.52 -28.24
N CYS A 1075 -11.82 -35.32 -28.93
CA CYS A 1075 -12.27 -36.24 -29.98
C CYS A 1075 -12.32 -37.69 -29.47
N TRP A 1076 -12.89 -38.58 -30.30
CA TRP A 1076 -12.96 -40.03 -30.05
C TRP A 1076 -11.60 -40.73 -29.92
N ASP A 1077 -10.53 -40.10 -30.39
CA ASP A 1077 -9.17 -40.65 -30.27
C ASP A 1077 -8.62 -40.33 -28.87
N CYS A 1078 -8.67 -39.06 -28.44
CA CYS A 1078 -8.38 -38.64 -27.05
C CYS A 1078 -9.21 -39.41 -26.01
N TRP A 1079 -10.47 -39.72 -26.32
CA TRP A 1079 -11.33 -40.52 -25.45
C TRP A 1079 -10.76 -41.93 -25.21
N ARG A 1080 -10.41 -42.62 -26.29
CA ARG A 1080 -9.89 -43.99 -26.26
C ARG A 1080 -8.49 -44.05 -25.65
N ASP A 1081 -7.65 -43.05 -25.93
CA ASP A 1081 -6.34 -42.91 -25.28
C ASP A 1081 -6.50 -42.77 -23.76
N LEU A 1082 -7.35 -41.85 -23.27
CA LEU A 1082 -7.55 -41.65 -21.84
C LEU A 1082 -8.14 -42.89 -21.16
N ALA A 1083 -9.10 -43.57 -21.80
CA ALA A 1083 -9.64 -44.84 -21.30
C ALA A 1083 -8.59 -45.96 -21.25
N SER A 1084 -7.65 -46.00 -22.20
CA SER A 1084 -6.55 -46.98 -22.24
C SER A 1084 -5.46 -46.72 -21.19
N VAL A 1085 -5.19 -45.44 -20.88
CA VAL A 1085 -4.17 -45.02 -19.91
C VAL A 1085 -4.72 -45.07 -18.47
N GLY A 1086 -5.94 -44.61 -18.25
CA GLY A 1086 -6.57 -44.56 -16.92
C GLY A 1086 -7.29 -45.84 -16.48
N GLY A 1087 -7.64 -46.71 -17.42
CA GLY A 1087 -8.42 -47.92 -17.15
C GLY A 1087 -9.90 -47.64 -16.80
N PRO A 1088 -10.71 -48.71 -16.63
CA PRO A 1088 -12.17 -48.60 -16.56
C PRO A 1088 -12.69 -47.86 -15.32
N GLU A 1089 -11.95 -47.86 -14.20
CA GLU A 1089 -12.36 -47.13 -13.00
C GLU A 1089 -12.23 -45.61 -13.15
N ILE A 1090 -11.27 -45.10 -13.92
CA ILE A 1090 -11.14 -43.64 -14.13
C ILE A 1090 -12.31 -43.07 -14.93
N MET A 1091 -12.85 -43.84 -15.89
CA MET A 1091 -13.99 -43.43 -16.72
C MET A 1091 -15.33 -43.42 -15.98
N LYS A 1092 -15.40 -44.08 -14.82
CA LYS A 1092 -16.63 -44.22 -14.02
C LYS A 1092 -16.92 -42.94 -13.24
N ARG A 1093 -18.11 -42.36 -13.43
CA ARG A 1093 -18.51 -41.03 -12.89
C ARG A 1093 -17.55 -39.90 -13.30
N ALA A 1094 -16.98 -39.99 -14.50
CA ALA A 1094 -16.15 -38.95 -15.07
C ALA A 1094 -17.00 -37.92 -15.83
N VAL A 1095 -16.77 -36.64 -15.52
CA VAL A 1095 -17.52 -35.49 -16.04
C VAL A 1095 -16.58 -34.63 -16.87
N PHE A 1096 -16.72 -34.71 -18.17
CA PHE A 1096 -15.89 -34.01 -19.14
C PHE A 1096 -16.53 -32.68 -19.52
N ILE A 1097 -15.79 -31.59 -19.45
CA ILE A 1097 -16.32 -30.23 -19.62
C ILE A 1097 -15.54 -29.56 -20.77
N ILE A 1098 -16.24 -29.39 -21.89
CA ILE A 1098 -15.71 -28.95 -23.20
C ILE A 1098 -16.15 -27.52 -23.51
#